data_AF-A0A816CUA4-F1
#
_entry.id   AF-A0A816CUA4-F1
#
_cell.length_a   1.000
_cell.length_b   1.000
_cell.length_c   1.000
_cell.angle_alpha   90.00
_cell.angle_beta   90.00
_cell.angle_gamma   90.00
#
_symmetry.space_group_name_H-M   'P 1'
#
loop_
_entity.id
_entity.type
_entity.pdbx_description
1 polymer ?
#
loop_
_entity_poly.entity_id
_entity_poly.type
_entity_poly.pdbx_seq_one_letter_code
_entity_poly.pdbx_strand_id
1 'polypeptide(L)'
;MSSKSTLCSIFGIESSSRVDAHYEGARTHLLNSNEILRRTSHEQELYANYIAAGEPAGPTIYSSKGEHFTEVCPSLKHFIDHELKLDLKYFGYMEYSFGLEEHRQILKKLMIRHHELDDELVKPEDFEVGCLMNSTRLIMFDLEWSKYLDEQKPEKIDLVIINTQHNPTGKQWSLDVVNFLMDLAWKHESYLLIDDAYYCVHDPRVEIVNTLKIWLKRLAQHKNSAMATRWLHTHPFGKQFNCNALGMAMISSSPQLMAQLNTFYWHHSYLNGCVNAEILCQWLSKHQHDAEQFIVDNGMEIARKKNFVCQFMEQELSYPSTSLCTGPSTSYLIFEVPLIYSQDSTKKKSEIAEQFSDDLYYATGVMLSGDMFTHAEVAAYVRLHLGSDPANIEEILRRFKAAGLNYHMKHNKKTADTSRGSIAGISMDNQEKLLAESLQNVRQHAFAMKRVLDQQSVMEGLKHAANMLGELRTSLLSPKNYYELHVVVVEELHHLELYLTDEFEHGRGSHDLYEVVQYAGNIVPRLYLLITIGHVYIRANELPRREVLRDLVEMCRGVQHPLRGLFLRNYLLQCAKSLLPDTEEENQEENKTGTILDSLDFILLNFSEMNKLWVRMQYQGHTRDLNRREQERRELRILVGTNLVRLSELECVNVERYKTIVLPKIMEQVVSCRDAIAQEYLMECIIQVFPDEYHLNTLNEFLKGCRELSPTVNIRNILISLIDRLTSYSTRDQQNIPENIQLFDIFSEQITEVIKSRSTMPSEDIVALQSALLSLSLKCYRDQFEYGNKVLENTRQIFDNIALDTQVTTGTQAAKELVKMLKIPIDCYDILDVLKLNHYKLVLQLLSYRERHTVCMYIINSILDKETIIPTAEQVTQLFDLVSTLIIDQPDGSLEHSRQTITNEDFVEEQNLIHLKNGGLERMRFTYPPMIMQAYALTFRYKDIREQDEKWEKKCQKLFQLSNQLINTLTKLETNDLSLRLYLQGALTASEIRSENAETIAYEFFSQAYTLYEEQAGDTRAQCASLTLLIGTLEKVSCFGEENHSTLRQSLTQAATRLVKRPDQVRTLLLCTHLFWSAQRVDESTQKSEQIRDSEKVIACLKKAAKLIAQVMDQTAQVQLYNELLNSYIYFFNQNHPDIDINVLNTLIEKLQSDISKLDSTSSTTHTSSNDGDEFIRSQIQKTFDYLRQQSQLEKFQGLQINN
;
A
#
# COMPACT_ATOMS: atom_id res chain seq x y z
N MET A 1 -39.14 23.55 -36.51
CA MET A 1 -40.03 24.24 -35.54
C MET A 1 -39.15 24.93 -34.52
N SER A 2 -39.51 26.18 -34.21
CA SER A 2 -38.77 27.17 -33.43
C SER A 2 -38.69 26.86 -31.93
N SER A 3 -37.67 27.45 -31.29
CA SER A 3 -37.21 27.30 -29.90
C SER A 3 -36.33 26.06 -29.66
N LYS A 4 -35.03 26.28 -29.45
CA LYS A 4 -34.16 25.28 -28.84
C LYS A 4 -34.71 25.04 -27.43
N SER A 5 -35.43 23.95 -27.24
CA SER A 5 -35.93 23.55 -25.91
C SER A 5 -34.72 23.26 -25.04
N THR A 6 -34.47 24.15 -24.08
CA THR A 6 -33.52 23.99 -22.98
C THR A 6 -33.77 22.68 -22.22
N LEU A 7 -32.75 22.09 -21.62
CA LEU A 7 -32.93 20.84 -20.86
C LEU A 7 -33.91 21.09 -19.69
N CYS A 8 -33.84 22.26 -19.05
CA CYS A 8 -34.82 22.69 -18.05
C CYS A 8 -36.26 22.74 -18.58
N SER A 9 -36.49 23.19 -19.83
CA SER A 9 -37.84 23.20 -20.41
C SER A 9 -38.39 21.80 -20.70
N ILE A 10 -37.52 20.82 -20.97
CA ILE A 10 -37.92 19.41 -21.16
C ILE A 10 -38.42 18.82 -19.83
N PHE A 11 -37.86 19.26 -18.70
CA PHE A 11 -38.17 18.75 -17.37
C PHE A 11 -39.04 19.68 -16.50
N GLY A 12 -39.38 20.88 -16.98
CA GLY A 12 -40.23 21.84 -16.24
C GLY A 12 -39.58 22.46 -15.00
N ILE A 13 -38.26 22.70 -15.02
CA ILE A 13 -37.48 23.13 -13.84
C ILE A 13 -37.14 24.64 -13.90
N GLU A 14 -37.25 25.35 -12.77
CA GLU A 14 -36.74 26.73 -12.61
C GLU A 14 -35.22 26.74 -12.37
N SER A 15 -34.47 27.52 -13.14
CA SER A 15 -33.01 27.33 -13.31
C SER A 15 -32.10 28.03 -12.29
N SER A 16 -32.47 29.18 -11.72
CA SER A 16 -31.50 30.00 -10.97
C SER A 16 -31.17 29.49 -9.56
N SER A 17 -32.17 29.06 -8.78
CA SER A 17 -31.98 28.69 -7.37
C SER A 17 -31.19 27.38 -7.17
N ARG A 18 -31.30 26.44 -8.11
CA ARG A 18 -30.62 25.12 -8.03
C ARG A 18 -29.14 25.21 -8.36
N VAL A 19 -28.77 26.11 -9.27
CA VAL A 19 -27.37 26.36 -9.65
C VAL A 19 -26.61 27.05 -8.52
N ASP A 20 -27.23 28.01 -7.85
CA ASP A 20 -26.63 28.69 -6.68
C ASP A 20 -26.35 27.71 -5.51
N ALA A 21 -27.29 26.79 -5.26
CA ALA A 21 -27.09 25.72 -4.28
C ALA A 21 -25.92 24.79 -4.64
N HIS A 22 -25.73 24.52 -5.94
CA HIS A 22 -24.61 23.70 -6.42
C HIS A 22 -23.26 24.39 -6.20
N TYR A 23 -23.17 25.71 -6.41
CA TYR A 23 -21.95 26.47 -6.14
C TYR A 23 -21.52 26.40 -4.67
N GLU A 24 -22.45 26.63 -3.75
CA GLU A 24 -22.18 26.58 -2.31
C GLU A 24 -21.81 25.16 -1.87
N GLY A 25 -22.49 24.16 -2.46
CA GLY A 25 -22.13 22.78 -2.29
C GLY A 25 -20.70 22.50 -2.72
N ALA A 26 -20.31 22.88 -3.94
CA ALA A 26 -18.96 22.65 -4.46
C ALA A 26 -17.90 23.32 -3.59
N ARG A 27 -18.15 24.57 -3.15
CA ARG A 27 -17.31 25.30 -2.21
C ARG A 27 -17.11 24.52 -0.90
N THR A 28 -18.19 24.05 -0.29
CA THR A 28 -18.10 23.31 0.99
C THR A 28 -17.30 22.01 0.85
N HIS A 29 -17.41 21.33 -0.30
CA HIS A 29 -16.75 20.04 -0.53
C HIS A 29 -15.24 20.18 -0.82
N LEU A 30 -14.87 21.18 -1.62
CA LEU A 30 -13.49 21.37 -2.08
C LEU A 30 -12.67 22.25 -1.12
N LEU A 31 -13.32 23.00 -0.23
CA LEU A 31 -12.64 23.83 0.76
C LEU A 31 -12.00 22.96 1.84
N ASN A 32 -10.67 22.90 1.81
CA ASN A 32 -9.86 22.31 2.88
C ASN A 32 -8.92 23.37 3.46
N SER A 33 -9.13 23.71 4.73
CA SER A 33 -8.32 24.69 5.46
C SER A 33 -6.95 24.16 5.85
N ASN A 34 -6.78 22.83 5.91
CA ASN A 34 -5.52 22.19 6.24
C ASN A 34 -4.67 22.01 4.98
N GLU A 35 -3.54 22.70 4.90
CA GLU A 35 -2.65 22.68 3.74
C GLU A 35 -2.06 21.29 3.46
N ILE A 36 -1.75 20.50 4.49
CA ILE A 36 -1.16 19.17 4.34
C ILE A 36 -2.18 18.20 3.75
N LEU A 37 -3.40 18.20 4.29
CA LEU A 37 -4.48 17.35 3.78
C LEU A 37 -4.92 17.80 2.38
N ARG A 38 -4.93 19.10 2.11
CA ARG A 38 -5.26 19.64 0.78
C ARG A 38 -4.30 19.13 -0.30
N ARG A 39 -2.99 19.06 -0.03
CA ARG A 39 -1.99 18.51 -0.96
C ARG A 39 -2.13 17.01 -1.24
N THR A 40 -2.99 16.30 -0.52
CA THR A 40 -3.30 14.88 -0.80
C THR A 40 -4.39 14.70 -1.86
N SER A 41 -5.05 15.78 -2.29
CA SER A 41 -6.12 15.77 -3.30
C SER A 41 -5.86 16.84 -4.38
N HIS A 42 -5.59 16.39 -5.61
CA HIS A 42 -5.37 17.26 -6.78
C HIS A 42 -6.53 18.26 -6.99
N GLU A 43 -7.77 17.81 -6.82
CA GLU A 43 -8.97 18.65 -6.98
C GLU A 43 -9.05 19.78 -5.95
N GLN A 44 -8.68 19.50 -4.68
CA GLN A 44 -8.69 20.52 -3.62
C GLN A 44 -7.55 21.54 -3.80
N GLU A 45 -6.39 21.10 -4.31
CA GLU A 45 -5.28 21.98 -4.67
C GLU A 45 -5.64 22.87 -5.86
N LEU A 46 -6.22 22.28 -6.91
CA LEU A 46 -6.70 22.99 -8.11
C LEU A 46 -7.78 24.03 -7.75
N TYR A 47 -8.73 23.68 -6.89
CA TYR A 47 -9.74 24.61 -6.38
C TYR A 47 -9.13 25.79 -5.63
N ALA A 48 -8.17 25.54 -4.72
CA ALA A 48 -7.49 26.59 -3.98
C ALA A 48 -6.71 27.54 -4.91
N ASN A 49 -6.06 27.01 -5.95
CA ASN A 49 -5.37 27.80 -6.96
C ASN A 49 -6.34 28.64 -7.81
N TYR A 50 -7.51 28.09 -8.16
CA TYR A 50 -8.55 28.80 -8.90
C TYR A 50 -9.17 29.95 -8.09
N ILE A 51 -9.42 29.74 -6.80
CA ILE A 51 -9.86 30.83 -5.89
C ILE A 51 -8.76 31.88 -5.75
N ALA A 52 -7.49 31.47 -5.58
CA ALA A 52 -6.36 32.39 -5.48
C ALA A 52 -6.19 33.25 -6.73
N ALA A 53 -6.58 32.72 -7.90
CA ALA A 53 -6.63 33.45 -9.17
C ALA A 53 -7.84 34.40 -9.30
N GLY A 54 -8.72 34.48 -8.29
CA GLY A 54 -9.88 35.36 -8.27
C GLY A 54 -11.10 34.84 -9.02
N GLU A 55 -11.25 33.51 -9.18
CA GLU A 55 -12.38 32.86 -9.84
C GLU A 55 -12.68 33.41 -11.26
N PRO A 56 -11.72 33.31 -12.22
CA PRO A 56 -11.77 34.01 -13.50
C PRO A 56 -12.99 33.69 -14.38
N ALA A 57 -13.62 32.52 -14.21
CA ALA A 57 -14.82 32.10 -14.93
C ALA A 57 -16.07 32.01 -14.01
N GLY A 58 -16.00 32.62 -12.82
CA GLY A 58 -17.06 32.61 -11.81
C GLY A 58 -17.02 31.38 -10.88
N PRO A 59 -18.06 31.19 -10.04
CA PRO A 59 -18.10 30.13 -9.05
C PRO A 59 -17.94 28.73 -9.65
N THR A 60 -17.29 27.83 -8.88
CA THR A 60 -16.96 26.47 -9.33
C THR A 60 -18.19 25.57 -9.43
N ILE A 61 -18.31 24.86 -10.56
CA ILE A 61 -19.24 23.75 -10.75
C ILE A 61 -18.45 22.46 -10.70
N TYR A 62 -18.69 21.61 -9.70
CA TYR A 62 -18.07 20.29 -9.63
C TYR A 62 -19.00 19.25 -10.27
N SER A 63 -18.62 18.71 -11.43
CA SER A 63 -19.48 17.86 -12.27
C SER A 63 -19.63 16.44 -11.71
N SER A 64 -18.61 15.91 -11.05
CA SER A 64 -18.64 14.61 -10.38
C SER A 64 -19.38 14.64 -9.04
N LYS A 65 -19.81 15.82 -8.59
CA LYS A 65 -20.73 15.98 -7.48
C LYS A 65 -22.15 15.59 -7.93
N GLY A 66 -22.37 14.30 -8.12
CA GLY A 66 -23.62 13.75 -8.63
C GLY A 66 -24.53 13.10 -7.61
N GLU A 67 -24.22 13.14 -6.30
CA GLU A 67 -24.95 12.36 -5.30
C GLU A 67 -25.09 13.14 -4.01
N HIS A 68 -25.71 14.31 -4.11
CA HIS A 68 -26.35 14.87 -2.94
C HIS A 68 -27.56 13.98 -2.60
N PHE A 69 -27.86 13.80 -1.30
CA PHE A 69 -29.10 13.18 -0.82
C PHE A 69 -30.38 13.92 -1.30
N THR A 70 -30.23 15.00 -2.07
CA THR A 70 -31.29 15.75 -2.74
C THR A 70 -31.80 15.05 -4.01
N GLU A 71 -30.99 14.19 -4.65
CA GLU A 71 -31.34 13.45 -5.88
C GLU A 71 -31.63 11.97 -5.62
N VAL A 72 -31.71 11.60 -4.34
CA VAL A 72 -32.10 10.26 -3.86
C VAL A 72 -33.55 9.96 -4.24
N CYS A 73 -33.90 8.68 -4.36
CA CYS A 73 -35.28 8.25 -4.57
C CYS A 73 -36.24 8.97 -3.59
N PRO A 74 -37.28 9.68 -4.08
CA PRO A 74 -38.18 10.45 -3.23
C PRO A 74 -38.89 9.60 -2.16
N SER A 75 -39.25 8.36 -2.48
CA SER A 75 -39.88 7.45 -1.52
C SER A 75 -38.90 7.01 -0.42
N LEU A 76 -37.61 6.83 -0.74
CA LEU A 76 -36.57 6.55 0.25
C LEU A 76 -36.39 7.73 1.20
N LYS A 77 -36.34 8.96 0.67
CA LYS A 77 -36.26 10.17 1.49
C LYS A 77 -37.48 10.32 2.39
N HIS A 78 -38.69 10.18 1.83
CA HIS A 78 -39.93 10.24 2.60
C HIS A 78 -39.96 9.16 3.71
N PHE A 79 -39.52 7.95 3.37
CA PHE A 79 -39.42 6.86 4.33
C PHE A 79 -38.48 7.22 5.49
N ILE A 80 -37.28 7.73 5.21
CA ILE A 80 -36.32 8.16 6.24
C ILE A 80 -36.88 9.28 7.10
N ASP A 81 -37.51 10.29 6.50
CA ASP A 81 -37.99 11.49 7.22
C ASP A 81 -39.25 11.22 8.07
N HIS A 82 -40.10 10.25 7.70
CA HIS A 82 -41.44 10.12 8.26
C HIS A 82 -41.88 8.71 8.69
N GLU A 83 -41.31 7.64 8.12
CA GLU A 83 -41.77 6.27 8.36
C GLU A 83 -40.76 5.36 9.04
N LEU A 84 -39.48 5.74 9.01
CA LEU A 84 -38.37 4.96 9.53
C LEU A 84 -38.55 4.74 11.03
N LYS A 85 -38.62 3.46 11.42
CA LYS A 85 -38.64 3.02 12.81
C LYS A 85 -37.47 2.09 13.03
N LEU A 86 -36.44 2.62 13.66
CA LEU A 86 -35.29 1.83 14.08
C LEU A 86 -35.55 1.27 15.47
N ASP A 87 -35.61 -0.05 15.58
CA ASP A 87 -35.71 -0.76 16.85
C ASP A 87 -34.31 -0.97 17.44
N LEU A 88 -34.16 -0.82 18.75
CA LEU A 88 -32.92 -1.05 19.50
C LEU A 88 -32.34 -2.45 19.25
N LYS A 89 -33.19 -3.44 18.92
CA LYS A 89 -32.73 -4.79 18.52
C LYS A 89 -31.92 -4.84 17.22
N TYR A 90 -31.77 -3.72 16.51
CA TYR A 90 -30.93 -3.62 15.32
C TYR A 90 -29.67 -2.77 15.58
N PHE A 91 -29.55 -2.16 16.76
CA PHE A 91 -28.38 -1.43 17.21
C PHE A 91 -27.54 -2.30 18.16
N GLY A 92 -26.28 -2.55 17.81
CA GLY A 92 -25.34 -3.29 18.66
C GLY A 92 -25.04 -4.73 18.23
N TYR A 93 -25.67 -5.23 17.16
CA TYR A 93 -25.26 -6.49 16.53
C TYR A 93 -24.05 -6.25 15.62
N MET A 94 -22.85 -6.29 16.20
CA MET A 94 -21.59 -6.36 15.43
C MET A 94 -21.29 -7.77 14.90
N GLU A 95 -22.22 -8.71 14.99
CA GLU A 95 -21.89 -10.14 14.87
C GLU A 95 -22.17 -10.78 13.50
N TYR A 96 -22.74 -10.09 12.49
CA TYR A 96 -23.13 -10.79 11.26
C TYR A 96 -22.89 -9.99 9.97
N SER A 97 -21.74 -10.20 9.34
CA SER A 97 -21.42 -9.70 7.99
C SER A 97 -22.35 -10.27 6.90
N PHE A 98 -23.07 -11.36 7.19
CA PHE A 98 -24.12 -11.93 6.34
C PHE A 98 -25.46 -11.15 6.36
N GLY A 99 -25.57 -10.08 7.17
CA GLY A 99 -26.83 -9.36 7.41
C GLY A 99 -27.85 -10.17 8.22
N LEU A 100 -29.02 -9.60 8.50
CA LEU A 100 -30.10 -10.32 9.19
C LEU A 100 -30.81 -11.27 8.21
N GLU A 101 -31.36 -12.40 8.70
CA GLU A 101 -32.14 -13.33 7.87
C GLU A 101 -33.31 -12.62 7.17
N GLU A 102 -33.99 -11.71 7.88
CA GLU A 102 -35.05 -10.87 7.32
C GLU A 102 -34.55 -10.04 6.12
N HIS A 103 -33.34 -9.47 6.21
CA HIS A 103 -32.72 -8.73 5.11
C HIS A 103 -32.43 -9.63 3.93
N ARG A 104 -31.83 -10.80 4.17
CA ARG A 104 -31.52 -11.77 3.12
C ARG A 104 -32.77 -12.20 2.38
N GLN A 105 -33.87 -12.50 3.07
CA GLN A 105 -35.12 -12.87 2.43
C GLN A 105 -35.69 -11.76 1.55
N ILE A 106 -35.58 -10.49 1.97
CA ILE A 106 -35.99 -9.33 1.16
C ILE A 106 -35.09 -9.21 -0.07
N LEU A 107 -33.77 -9.27 0.10
CA LEU A 107 -32.79 -9.14 -0.99
C LEU A 107 -32.88 -10.31 -1.98
N LYS A 108 -33.14 -11.53 -1.50
CA LYS A 108 -33.31 -12.73 -2.33
C LYS A 108 -34.52 -12.59 -3.25
N LYS A 109 -35.65 -12.10 -2.72
CA LYS A 109 -36.84 -11.76 -3.51
C LYS A 109 -36.57 -10.67 -4.53
N LEU A 110 -35.83 -9.63 -4.14
CA LEU A 110 -35.43 -8.54 -5.03
C LEU A 110 -34.58 -9.06 -6.20
N MET A 111 -33.58 -9.91 -5.91
CA MET A 111 -32.68 -10.46 -6.92
C MET A 111 -33.40 -11.34 -7.93
N ILE A 112 -34.27 -12.24 -7.48
CA ILE A 112 -35.09 -13.11 -8.35
C ILE A 112 -35.92 -12.27 -9.32
N ARG A 113 -36.50 -11.16 -8.84
CA ARG A 113 -37.31 -10.26 -9.67
C ARG A 113 -36.45 -9.42 -10.62
N HIS A 114 -35.43 -8.73 -10.12
CA HIS A 114 -34.55 -7.86 -10.93
C HIS A 114 -33.81 -8.61 -12.05
N HIS A 115 -33.51 -9.88 -11.83
CA HIS A 115 -32.84 -10.72 -12.83
C HIS A 115 -33.80 -11.64 -13.58
N GLU A 116 -35.13 -11.52 -13.36
CA GLU A 116 -36.15 -12.35 -13.99
C GLU A 116 -35.78 -13.84 -13.99
N LEU A 117 -35.43 -14.37 -12.81
CA LEU A 117 -35.03 -15.78 -12.68
C LEU A 117 -36.30 -16.65 -12.69
N ASP A 118 -36.41 -17.56 -13.66
CA ASP A 118 -37.54 -18.49 -13.79
C ASP A 118 -37.43 -19.62 -12.74
N ASP A 119 -38.51 -19.86 -11.97
CA ASP A 119 -38.57 -20.89 -10.92
C ASP A 119 -38.32 -22.32 -11.43
N GLU A 120 -38.50 -22.58 -12.73
CA GLU A 120 -38.33 -23.92 -13.33
C GLU A 120 -36.86 -24.32 -13.51
N LEU A 121 -35.91 -23.37 -13.59
CA LEU A 121 -34.51 -23.62 -13.96
C LEU A 121 -33.50 -23.28 -12.86
N VAL A 122 -33.81 -22.33 -11.98
CA VAL A 122 -32.94 -21.91 -10.88
C VAL A 122 -33.73 -21.99 -9.58
N LYS A 123 -33.36 -22.92 -8.70
CA LYS A 123 -34.03 -23.04 -7.40
C LYS A 123 -33.51 -21.95 -6.46
N PRO A 124 -34.34 -21.41 -5.54
CA PRO A 124 -33.87 -20.51 -4.49
C PRO A 124 -32.77 -21.09 -3.59
N GLU A 125 -32.63 -22.42 -3.58
CA GLU A 125 -31.59 -23.17 -2.86
C GLU A 125 -30.22 -23.15 -3.58
N ASP A 126 -30.19 -22.82 -4.89
CA ASP A 126 -28.97 -22.87 -5.70
C ASP A 126 -28.01 -21.70 -5.42
N PHE A 127 -28.46 -20.65 -4.71
CA PHE A 127 -27.65 -19.48 -4.35
C PHE A 127 -28.08 -18.88 -3.00
N GLU A 128 -27.18 -18.11 -2.39
CA GLU A 128 -27.43 -17.34 -1.18
C GLU A 128 -27.04 -15.87 -1.37
N VAL A 129 -27.68 -14.97 -0.60
CA VAL A 129 -27.46 -13.52 -0.67
C VAL A 129 -26.95 -12.94 0.65
N GLY A 130 -26.16 -11.88 0.57
CA GLY A 130 -25.68 -11.10 1.72
C GLY A 130 -25.76 -9.59 1.44
N CYS A 131 -25.64 -8.79 2.49
CA CYS A 131 -25.64 -7.33 2.42
C CYS A 131 -24.40 -6.78 3.11
N LEU A 132 -23.52 -6.11 2.35
CA LEU A 132 -22.24 -5.61 2.86
C LEU A 132 -22.17 -4.09 2.75
N MET A 133 -21.40 -3.51 3.68
CA MET A 133 -20.97 -2.14 3.56
C MET A 133 -19.75 -2.08 2.64
N ASN A 134 -19.91 -1.36 1.54
CA ASN A 134 -18.95 -0.98 0.51
C ASN A 134 -18.84 -1.83 -0.77
N SER A 135 -18.17 -1.21 -1.75
CA SER A 135 -18.16 -1.48 -3.19
C SER A 135 -17.52 -2.81 -3.63
N THR A 136 -17.75 -3.18 -4.90
CA THR A 136 -17.05 -4.25 -5.65
C THR A 136 -15.54 -4.29 -5.38
N ARG A 137 -14.88 -3.13 -5.16
CA ARG A 137 -13.42 -3.06 -4.91
C ARG A 137 -12.98 -3.68 -3.59
N LEU A 138 -13.76 -3.54 -2.51
CA LEU A 138 -13.42 -4.19 -1.24
C LEU A 138 -13.59 -5.70 -1.34
N ILE A 139 -14.64 -6.13 -2.04
CA ILE A 139 -14.86 -7.54 -2.35
C ILE A 139 -13.72 -8.12 -3.21
N MET A 140 -13.19 -7.37 -4.17
CA MET A 140 -12.00 -7.77 -4.94
C MET A 140 -10.78 -7.95 -4.03
N PHE A 141 -10.58 -7.04 -3.07
CA PHE A 141 -9.51 -7.15 -2.08
C PHE A 141 -9.71 -8.40 -1.21
N ASP A 142 -10.93 -8.66 -0.75
CA ASP A 142 -11.26 -9.82 0.09
C ASP A 142 -11.12 -11.16 -0.66
N LEU A 143 -11.48 -11.20 -1.95
CA LEU A 143 -11.27 -12.37 -2.82
C LEU A 143 -9.78 -12.62 -3.08
N GLU A 144 -8.97 -11.58 -3.24
CA GLU A 144 -7.51 -11.68 -3.40
C GLU A 144 -6.84 -12.19 -2.10
N TRP A 145 -7.33 -11.76 -0.94
CA TRP A 145 -6.84 -12.24 0.36
C TRP A 145 -7.19 -13.70 0.65
N SER A 146 -8.38 -14.16 0.24
CA SER A 146 -8.76 -15.57 0.36
C SER A 146 -7.82 -16.53 -0.40
N LYS A 147 -7.02 -15.98 -1.31
CA LYS A 147 -6.09 -16.68 -2.20
C LYS A 147 -4.69 -16.88 -1.60
N TYR A 148 -4.35 -16.23 -0.48
CA TYR A 148 -3.10 -16.46 0.25
C TYR A 148 -3.03 -17.84 0.95
N LEU A 149 -4.01 -18.73 0.72
CA LEU A 149 -4.03 -20.10 1.22
C LEU A 149 -3.47 -21.16 0.25
N ASP A 150 -3.11 -20.81 -0.98
CA ASP A 150 -2.39 -21.73 -1.89
C ASP A 150 -1.42 -20.97 -2.79
N GLU A 151 -0.14 -20.99 -2.41
CA GLU A 151 0.95 -20.50 -3.24
C GLU A 151 1.29 -21.49 -4.36
N GLN A 152 1.69 -20.91 -5.50
CA GLN A 152 2.33 -21.51 -6.67
C GLN A 152 1.40 -22.15 -7.72
N LYS A 153 1.05 -21.39 -8.79
CA LYS A 153 1.37 -21.72 -10.21
C LYS A 153 1.26 -20.47 -11.12
N PRO A 154 2.33 -20.06 -11.83
CA PRO A 154 2.31 -18.85 -12.68
C PRO A 154 1.59 -19.00 -14.05
N GLU A 155 0.88 -20.12 -14.32
CA GLU A 155 0.26 -20.39 -15.64
C GLU A 155 -1.29 -20.48 -15.63
N LYS A 156 -1.95 -20.27 -14.49
CA LYS A 156 -3.41 -20.43 -14.36
C LYS A 156 -4.09 -19.06 -14.20
N ILE A 157 -5.16 -18.80 -14.97
CA ILE A 157 -6.04 -17.66 -14.71
C ILE A 157 -6.83 -17.99 -13.46
N ASP A 158 -6.69 -17.17 -12.42
CA ASP A 158 -7.30 -17.48 -11.13
C ASP A 158 -8.58 -16.71 -10.85
N LEU A 159 -8.74 -15.54 -11.45
CA LEU A 159 -9.90 -14.67 -11.30
C LEU A 159 -10.28 -14.09 -12.66
N VAL A 160 -11.56 -14.21 -13.01
CA VAL A 160 -12.17 -13.57 -14.16
C VAL A 160 -13.20 -12.59 -13.64
N ILE A 161 -13.10 -11.32 -14.06
CA ILE A 161 -14.05 -10.28 -13.68
C ILE A 161 -14.88 -9.93 -14.92
N ILE A 162 -16.20 -10.03 -14.80
CA ILE A 162 -17.14 -9.68 -15.85
C ILE A 162 -17.93 -8.45 -15.39
N ASN A 163 -17.69 -7.32 -16.05
CA ASN A 163 -18.47 -6.09 -15.90
C ASN A 163 -19.19 -5.82 -17.23
N THR A 164 -20.38 -6.40 -17.37
CA THR A 164 -21.12 -6.39 -18.63
C THR A 164 -21.58 -5.00 -19.05
N GLN A 165 -21.86 -4.11 -18.11
CA GLN A 165 -22.24 -2.71 -18.40
C GLN A 165 -21.02 -1.76 -18.56
N HIS A 166 -19.83 -2.33 -18.74
CA HIS A 166 -18.48 -1.76 -18.95
C HIS A 166 -18.21 -0.32 -18.48
N ASN A 167 -17.72 -0.20 -17.25
CA ASN A 167 -17.08 1.01 -16.71
C ASN A 167 -15.58 0.96 -17.05
N PRO A 168 -15.11 1.65 -18.11
CA PRO A 168 -15.25 3.10 -18.21
C PRO A 168 -16.04 3.64 -19.42
N THR A 169 -16.38 2.82 -20.41
CA THR A 169 -16.99 3.30 -21.67
C THR A 169 -18.50 3.53 -21.61
N GLY A 170 -19.18 3.00 -20.58
CA GLY A 170 -20.64 2.92 -20.48
C GLY A 170 -21.32 2.01 -21.52
N LYS A 171 -20.55 1.41 -22.43
CA LYS A 171 -21.07 0.50 -23.46
C LYS A 171 -21.26 -0.89 -22.89
N GLN A 172 -22.47 -1.42 -23.01
CA GLN A 172 -22.74 -2.81 -22.68
C GLN A 172 -21.94 -3.76 -23.59
N TRP A 173 -21.29 -4.76 -23.00
CA TRP A 173 -20.63 -5.86 -23.70
C TRP A 173 -21.64 -6.75 -24.41
N SER A 174 -21.26 -7.26 -25.59
CA SER A 174 -22.11 -8.22 -26.31
C SER A 174 -22.14 -9.56 -25.59
N LEU A 175 -23.20 -10.33 -25.87
CA LEU A 175 -23.36 -11.68 -25.35
C LEU A 175 -22.16 -12.58 -25.69
N ASP A 176 -21.55 -12.40 -26.87
CA ASP A 176 -20.37 -13.16 -27.30
C ASP A 176 -19.15 -12.92 -26.39
N VAL A 177 -18.91 -11.67 -25.98
CA VAL A 177 -17.81 -11.32 -25.07
C VAL A 177 -18.06 -11.92 -23.69
N VAL A 178 -19.28 -11.80 -23.19
CA VAL A 178 -19.68 -12.36 -21.88
C VAL A 178 -19.52 -13.88 -21.88
N ASN A 179 -19.99 -14.56 -22.92
CA ASN A 179 -19.85 -16.02 -23.05
C ASN A 179 -18.38 -16.45 -23.15
N PHE A 180 -17.56 -15.73 -23.91
CA PHE A 180 -16.12 -16.01 -24.01
C PHE A 180 -15.42 -15.92 -22.65
N LEU A 181 -15.72 -14.88 -21.86
CA LEU A 181 -15.13 -14.73 -20.51
C LEU A 181 -15.63 -15.81 -19.55
N MET A 182 -16.90 -16.21 -19.63
CA MET A 182 -17.40 -17.35 -18.86
C MET A 182 -16.75 -18.67 -19.27
N ASP A 183 -16.52 -18.89 -20.57
CA ASP A 183 -15.79 -20.06 -21.08
C ASP A 183 -14.35 -20.10 -20.57
N LEU A 184 -13.70 -18.93 -20.51
CA LEU A 184 -12.36 -18.77 -19.97
C LEU A 184 -12.31 -19.13 -18.48
N ALA A 185 -13.26 -18.61 -17.69
CA ALA A 185 -13.40 -18.94 -16.27
C ALA A 185 -13.63 -20.45 -16.08
N TRP A 186 -14.48 -21.05 -16.92
CA TRP A 186 -14.77 -22.48 -16.87
C TRP A 186 -13.57 -23.35 -17.24
N LYS A 187 -12.83 -22.97 -18.30
CA LYS A 187 -11.65 -23.69 -18.79
C LYS A 187 -10.52 -23.71 -17.76
N HIS A 188 -10.33 -22.60 -17.06
CA HIS A 188 -9.28 -22.46 -16.05
C HIS A 188 -9.78 -22.74 -14.63
N GLU A 189 -11.05 -23.12 -14.42
CA GLU A 189 -11.65 -23.26 -13.09
C GLU A 189 -11.38 -22.04 -12.18
N SER A 190 -11.36 -20.85 -12.78
CA SER A 190 -11.06 -19.58 -12.11
C SER A 190 -12.23 -19.17 -11.23
N TYR A 191 -11.98 -18.34 -10.21
CA TYR A 191 -13.06 -17.59 -9.58
C TYR A 191 -13.69 -16.63 -10.59
N LEU A 192 -15.01 -16.55 -10.61
CA LEU A 192 -15.76 -15.63 -11.45
C LEU A 192 -16.37 -14.53 -10.59
N LEU A 193 -16.01 -13.27 -10.84
CA LEU A 193 -16.66 -12.10 -10.23
C LEU A 193 -17.55 -11.42 -11.26
N ILE A 194 -18.84 -11.33 -10.97
CA ILE A 194 -19.83 -10.60 -11.77
C ILE A 194 -20.07 -9.24 -11.10
N ASP A 195 -19.65 -8.17 -11.76
CA ASP A 195 -19.78 -6.79 -11.28
C ASP A 195 -20.98 -6.09 -11.93
N ASP A 196 -22.11 -6.13 -11.25
CA ASP A 196 -23.39 -5.57 -11.69
C ASP A 196 -23.62 -4.16 -11.09
N ALA A 197 -22.55 -3.36 -10.98
CA ALA A 197 -22.60 -2.00 -10.43
C ALA A 197 -23.47 -1.00 -11.19
N TYR A 198 -23.66 -1.23 -12.49
CA TYR A 198 -24.53 -0.43 -13.36
C TYR A 198 -25.69 -1.26 -13.92
N TYR A 199 -25.89 -2.47 -13.40
CA TYR A 199 -27.11 -3.23 -13.65
C TYR A 199 -28.30 -2.43 -13.09
N CYS A 200 -29.40 -2.34 -13.85
CA CYS A 200 -30.50 -1.40 -13.58
C CYS A 200 -30.17 0.11 -13.67
N VAL A 201 -28.97 0.52 -14.10
CA VAL A 201 -28.65 1.92 -14.43
C VAL A 201 -28.48 2.03 -15.94
N HIS A 202 -29.57 1.82 -16.68
CA HIS A 202 -29.57 1.74 -18.14
C HIS A 202 -30.81 2.40 -18.76
N ASP A 203 -30.73 2.69 -20.05
CA ASP A 203 -31.89 3.08 -20.87
C ASP A 203 -32.87 1.89 -20.94
N PRO A 204 -34.07 1.99 -20.36
CA PRO A 204 -35.01 0.87 -20.30
C PRO A 204 -35.57 0.46 -21.67
N ARG A 205 -35.25 1.20 -22.74
CA ARG A 205 -35.61 0.86 -24.11
C ARG A 205 -34.59 -0.06 -24.79
N VAL A 206 -33.43 -0.29 -24.16
CA VAL A 206 -32.35 -1.14 -24.69
C VAL A 206 -32.33 -2.45 -23.91
N GLU A 207 -32.23 -3.57 -24.62
CA GLU A 207 -32.13 -4.89 -24.00
C GLU A 207 -30.84 -5.02 -23.16
N ILE A 208 -30.98 -5.40 -21.89
CA ILE A 208 -29.87 -5.55 -20.96
C ILE A 208 -29.31 -6.97 -21.01
N VAL A 209 -27.98 -7.10 -21.14
CA VAL A 209 -27.33 -8.41 -21.03
C VAL A 209 -27.20 -8.75 -19.54
N ASN A 210 -27.95 -9.76 -19.12
CA ASN A 210 -28.02 -10.22 -17.73
C ASN A 210 -27.02 -11.35 -17.48
N THR A 211 -25.84 -10.98 -17.00
CA THR A 211 -24.72 -11.88 -16.72
C THR A 211 -25.07 -12.98 -15.72
N LEU A 212 -25.73 -12.59 -14.62
CA LEU A 212 -26.09 -13.52 -13.54
C LEU A 212 -27.07 -14.58 -14.01
N LYS A 213 -28.12 -14.21 -14.77
CA LYS A 213 -29.12 -15.14 -15.34
C LYS A 213 -28.46 -16.14 -16.29
N ILE A 214 -27.54 -15.68 -17.14
CA ILE A 214 -26.79 -16.54 -18.06
C ILE A 214 -25.94 -17.54 -17.26
N TRP A 215 -25.21 -17.05 -16.24
CA TRP A 215 -24.37 -17.88 -15.39
C TRP A 215 -25.14 -18.95 -14.64
N LEU A 216 -26.25 -18.58 -13.98
CA LEU A 216 -27.08 -19.51 -13.22
C LEU A 216 -27.74 -20.57 -14.11
N LYS A 217 -28.20 -20.20 -15.32
CA LYS A 217 -28.69 -21.18 -16.31
C LYS A 217 -27.62 -22.19 -16.71
N ARG A 218 -26.37 -21.75 -16.85
CA ARG A 218 -25.23 -22.62 -17.17
C ARG A 218 -24.86 -23.54 -16.00
N LEU A 219 -24.87 -23.03 -14.78
CA LEU A 219 -24.66 -23.84 -13.57
C LEU A 219 -25.77 -24.88 -13.36
N ALA A 220 -27.02 -24.55 -13.65
CA ALA A 220 -28.13 -25.49 -13.56
C ALA A 220 -27.93 -26.73 -14.46
N GLN A 221 -27.25 -26.56 -15.60
CA GLN A 221 -26.89 -27.66 -16.51
C GLN A 221 -25.65 -28.44 -16.04
N HIS A 222 -24.84 -27.90 -15.13
CA HIS A 222 -23.56 -28.44 -14.70
C HIS A 222 -23.36 -28.34 -13.16
N LYS A 223 -24.34 -28.78 -12.37
CA LYS A 223 -24.34 -28.65 -10.90
C LYS A 223 -23.13 -29.28 -10.19
N ASN A 224 -22.48 -30.27 -10.81
CA ASN A 224 -21.31 -30.97 -10.25
C ASN A 224 -19.96 -30.32 -10.61
N SER A 225 -19.96 -29.16 -11.27
CA SER A 225 -18.72 -28.45 -11.65
C SER A 225 -18.07 -27.78 -10.44
N ALA A 226 -16.73 -27.71 -10.41
CA ALA A 226 -16.00 -26.87 -9.45
C ALA A 226 -16.45 -25.40 -9.50
N MET A 227 -16.93 -24.95 -10.66
CA MET A 227 -17.48 -23.60 -10.86
C MET A 227 -18.74 -23.32 -10.03
N ALA A 228 -19.45 -24.36 -9.55
CA ALA A 228 -20.63 -24.17 -8.71
C ALA A 228 -20.31 -23.42 -7.41
N THR A 229 -19.06 -23.49 -6.91
CA THR A 229 -18.60 -22.84 -5.67
C THR A 229 -17.63 -21.69 -5.91
N ARG A 230 -17.32 -21.36 -7.17
CA ARG A 230 -16.26 -20.40 -7.55
C ARG A 230 -16.80 -19.21 -8.33
N TRP A 231 -17.87 -18.61 -7.84
CA TRP A 231 -18.43 -17.40 -8.43
C TRP A 231 -18.97 -16.47 -7.36
N LEU A 232 -18.94 -15.17 -7.60
CA LEU A 232 -19.51 -14.14 -6.73
C LEU A 232 -20.12 -13.06 -7.61
N HIS A 233 -21.29 -12.57 -7.25
CA HIS A 233 -21.98 -11.48 -7.92
C HIS A 233 -22.17 -10.33 -6.93
N THR A 234 -21.95 -9.11 -7.41
CA THR A 234 -22.05 -7.88 -6.62
C THR A 234 -23.01 -6.89 -7.27
N HIS A 235 -23.98 -6.42 -6.51
CA HIS A 235 -25.02 -5.49 -6.96
C HIS A 235 -25.17 -4.31 -5.97
N PRO A 236 -24.39 -3.23 -6.14
CA PRO A 236 -24.46 -2.04 -5.30
C PRO A 236 -25.71 -1.21 -5.57
N PHE A 237 -26.35 -0.74 -4.50
CA PHE A 237 -27.61 0.01 -4.59
C PHE A 237 -27.44 1.50 -4.82
N GLY A 238 -26.27 2.03 -4.49
CA GLY A 238 -26.07 3.47 -4.47
C GLY A 238 -26.22 4.14 -5.85
N LYS A 239 -25.75 3.49 -6.93
CA LYS A 239 -25.89 4.00 -8.31
C LYS A 239 -27.30 3.85 -8.86
N GLN A 240 -28.05 2.87 -8.36
CA GLN A 240 -29.42 2.57 -8.78
C GLN A 240 -30.42 3.57 -8.20
N PHE A 241 -30.25 3.93 -6.93
CA PHE A 241 -31.18 4.79 -6.18
C PHE A 241 -30.61 6.18 -5.84
N ASN A 242 -29.48 6.56 -6.43
CA ASN A 242 -28.74 7.80 -6.15
C ASN A 242 -28.42 7.99 -4.65
N CYS A 243 -28.01 6.91 -3.98
CA CYS A 243 -27.79 6.85 -2.54
C CYS A 243 -26.42 6.27 -2.14
N ASN A 244 -25.35 6.50 -2.92
CA ASN A 244 -24.01 5.97 -2.60
C ASN A 244 -23.51 6.30 -1.19
N ALA A 245 -23.97 7.40 -0.58
CA ALA A 245 -23.65 7.74 0.81
C ALA A 245 -24.11 6.67 1.83
N LEU A 246 -25.11 5.85 1.50
CA LEU A 246 -25.50 4.70 2.33
C LEU A 246 -24.47 3.56 2.26
N GLY A 247 -23.68 3.48 1.19
CA GLY A 247 -22.58 2.53 1.07
C GLY A 247 -22.98 1.06 1.04
N MET A 248 -24.19 0.72 0.59
CA MET A 248 -24.71 -0.66 0.65
C MET A 248 -24.65 -1.40 -0.69
N ALA A 249 -24.28 -2.68 -0.66
CA ALA A 249 -24.32 -3.58 -1.80
C ALA A 249 -24.88 -4.96 -1.42
N MET A 250 -25.67 -5.53 -2.34
CA MET A 250 -26.07 -6.93 -2.29
C MET A 250 -24.97 -7.79 -2.91
N ILE A 251 -24.62 -8.88 -2.25
CA ILE A 251 -23.75 -9.91 -2.80
C ILE A 251 -24.52 -11.21 -2.95
N SER A 252 -24.20 -12.01 -3.96
CA SER A 252 -24.76 -13.35 -4.09
C SER A 252 -23.75 -14.35 -4.66
N SER A 253 -23.82 -15.58 -4.15
CA SER A 253 -22.95 -16.68 -4.56
C SER A 253 -23.59 -18.02 -4.14
N SER A 254 -22.90 -19.13 -4.35
CA SER A 254 -23.26 -20.42 -3.77
C SER A 254 -23.35 -20.33 -2.23
N PRO A 255 -24.26 -21.09 -1.58
CA PRO A 255 -24.36 -21.12 -0.13
C PRO A 255 -23.03 -21.48 0.56
N GLN A 256 -22.22 -22.34 -0.06
CA GLN A 256 -20.92 -22.75 0.47
C GLN A 256 -19.89 -21.62 0.47
N LEU A 257 -19.69 -20.92 -0.65
CA LEU A 257 -18.75 -19.78 -0.70
C LEU A 257 -19.25 -18.62 0.18
N MET A 258 -20.55 -18.38 0.20
CA MET A 258 -21.18 -17.39 1.08
C MET A 258 -20.91 -17.68 2.57
N ALA A 259 -21.00 -18.94 3.00
CA ALA A 259 -20.66 -19.34 4.37
C ALA A 259 -19.16 -19.19 4.69
N GLN A 260 -18.28 -19.47 3.72
CA GLN A 260 -16.83 -19.28 3.86
C GLN A 260 -16.48 -17.80 4.02
N LEU A 261 -17.02 -16.93 3.15
CA LEU A 261 -16.84 -15.49 3.26
C LEU A 261 -17.35 -14.96 4.60
N ASN A 262 -18.51 -15.43 5.08
CA ASN A 262 -19.03 -15.03 6.39
C ASN A 262 -18.07 -15.39 7.54
N THR A 263 -17.49 -16.59 7.52
CA THR A 263 -16.49 -17.00 8.51
C THR A 263 -15.23 -16.15 8.41
N PHE A 264 -14.81 -15.81 7.19
CA PHE A 264 -13.63 -14.98 6.95
C PHE A 264 -13.81 -13.55 7.47
N TYR A 265 -14.93 -12.89 7.17
CA TYR A 265 -15.21 -11.53 7.62
C TYR A 265 -15.29 -11.43 9.15
N TRP A 266 -15.77 -12.48 9.82
CA TRP A 266 -15.76 -12.56 11.28
C TRP A 266 -14.34 -12.40 11.86
N HIS A 267 -13.33 -12.95 11.18
CA HIS A 267 -11.96 -12.95 11.66
C HIS A 267 -11.14 -11.71 11.24
N HIS A 268 -11.46 -11.08 10.09
CA HIS A 268 -10.55 -10.12 9.45
C HIS A 268 -11.11 -8.71 9.24
N SER A 269 -12.39 -8.45 9.54
CA SER A 269 -13.03 -7.17 9.16
C SER A 269 -13.97 -6.59 10.23
N TYR A 270 -13.79 -5.30 10.53
CA TYR A 270 -14.71 -4.47 11.32
C TYR A 270 -15.67 -3.70 10.39
N LEU A 271 -16.65 -4.37 9.78
CA LEU A 271 -17.58 -3.70 8.87
C LEU A 271 -18.86 -3.25 9.59
N ASN A 272 -19.04 -1.93 9.72
CA ASN A 272 -20.17 -1.26 10.36
C ASN A 272 -21.23 -0.80 9.34
N GLY A 273 -22.22 -1.63 8.98
CA GLY A 273 -23.27 -1.23 8.01
C GLY A 273 -24.72 -1.62 8.35
N CYS A 274 -24.96 -2.29 9.47
CA CYS A 274 -26.26 -2.92 9.77
C CYS A 274 -27.45 -1.94 9.78
N VAL A 275 -27.23 -0.71 10.24
CA VAL A 275 -28.29 0.32 10.26
C VAL A 275 -28.68 0.75 8.85
N ASN A 276 -27.71 0.96 7.96
CA ASN A 276 -27.97 1.32 6.57
C ASN A 276 -28.64 0.16 5.80
N ALA A 277 -28.23 -1.08 6.10
CA ALA A 277 -28.88 -2.28 5.58
C ALA A 277 -30.36 -2.37 6.03
N GLU A 278 -30.63 -2.14 7.32
CA GLU A 278 -31.98 -2.13 7.88
C GLU A 278 -32.86 -1.05 7.23
N ILE A 279 -32.35 0.17 7.11
CA ILE A 279 -33.07 1.28 6.45
C ILE A 279 -33.45 0.89 5.02
N LEU A 280 -32.49 0.36 4.26
CA LEU A 280 -32.71 -0.01 2.87
C LEU A 280 -33.70 -1.19 2.75
N CYS A 281 -33.53 -2.24 3.55
CA CYS A 281 -34.41 -3.40 3.51
C CYS A 281 -35.84 -3.08 3.96
N GLN A 282 -36.03 -2.27 5.01
CA GLN A 282 -37.37 -1.82 5.41
C GLN A 282 -38.03 -0.97 4.31
N TRP A 283 -37.28 -0.04 3.71
CA TRP A 283 -37.79 0.77 2.62
C TRP A 283 -38.20 -0.10 1.42
N LEU A 284 -37.32 -0.98 0.95
CA LEU A 284 -37.60 -1.89 -0.16
C LEU A 284 -38.77 -2.84 0.14
N SER A 285 -39.01 -3.20 1.40
CA SER A 285 -40.16 -4.04 1.77
C SER A 285 -41.51 -3.31 1.69
N LYS A 286 -41.52 -1.99 1.93
CA LYS A 286 -42.75 -1.18 2.00
C LYS A 286 -43.04 -0.42 0.71
N HIS A 287 -42.00 0.07 0.05
CA HIS A 287 -42.04 1.00 -1.09
C HIS A 287 -41.39 0.41 -2.34
N GLN A 288 -41.48 -0.92 -2.51
CA GLN A 288 -40.84 -1.63 -3.62
C GLN A 288 -41.27 -1.09 -4.99
N HIS A 289 -42.57 -0.85 -5.18
CA HIS A 289 -43.11 -0.38 -6.45
C HIS A 289 -42.55 1.00 -6.83
N ASP A 290 -42.42 1.90 -5.85
CA ASP A 290 -41.85 3.22 -6.06
C ASP A 290 -40.35 3.15 -6.40
N ALA A 291 -39.62 2.20 -5.81
CA ALA A 291 -38.21 1.95 -6.12
C ALA A 291 -38.04 1.43 -7.57
N GLU A 292 -38.88 0.50 -8.01
CA GLU A 292 -38.89 -0.04 -9.38
C GLU A 292 -39.25 1.05 -10.41
N GLN A 293 -40.28 1.86 -10.11
CA GLN A 293 -40.67 2.97 -10.95
C GLN A 293 -39.56 4.03 -11.06
N PHE A 294 -38.88 4.34 -9.95
CA PHE A 294 -37.75 5.26 -9.94
C PHE A 294 -36.60 4.79 -10.83
N ILE A 295 -36.30 3.49 -10.86
CA ILE A 295 -35.25 2.94 -11.74
C ILE A 295 -35.55 3.23 -13.21
N VAL A 296 -36.80 3.00 -13.64
CA VAL A 296 -37.24 3.25 -15.02
C VAL A 296 -37.20 4.75 -15.34
N ASP A 297 -37.71 5.57 -14.43
CA ASP A 297 -37.76 7.02 -14.61
C ASP A 297 -36.36 7.64 -14.66
N ASN A 298 -35.47 7.23 -13.75
CA ASN A 298 -34.08 7.66 -13.69
C ASN A 298 -33.32 7.20 -14.94
N GLY A 299 -33.52 5.96 -15.40
CA GLY A 299 -32.94 5.46 -16.65
C GLY A 299 -33.39 6.27 -17.88
N MET A 300 -34.69 6.60 -17.97
CA MET A 300 -35.22 7.47 -19.02
C MET A 300 -34.70 8.91 -18.92
N GLU A 301 -34.56 9.45 -17.70
CA GLU A 301 -34.00 10.78 -17.46
C GLU A 301 -32.54 10.85 -17.91
N ILE A 302 -31.70 9.90 -17.48
CA ILE A 302 -30.30 9.80 -17.89
C ILE A 302 -30.19 9.66 -19.40
N ALA A 303 -31.02 8.84 -20.04
CA ALA A 303 -31.04 8.70 -21.49
C ALA A 303 -31.40 10.01 -22.21
N ARG A 304 -32.36 10.79 -21.69
CA ARG A 304 -32.70 12.12 -22.22
C ARG A 304 -31.55 13.10 -22.04
N LYS A 305 -30.91 13.13 -20.87
CA LYS A 305 -29.72 13.96 -20.59
C LYS A 305 -28.57 13.62 -21.54
N LYS A 306 -28.24 12.33 -21.73
CA LYS A 306 -27.22 11.84 -22.68
C LYS A 306 -27.51 12.31 -24.11
N ASN A 307 -28.76 12.15 -24.57
CA ASN A 307 -29.17 12.57 -25.91
C ASN A 307 -29.04 14.09 -26.11
N PHE A 308 -29.47 14.88 -25.13
CA PHE A 308 -29.34 16.34 -25.19
C PHE A 308 -27.88 16.79 -25.23
N VAL A 309 -27.03 16.25 -24.34
CA VAL A 309 -25.61 16.58 -24.30
C VAL A 309 -24.94 16.20 -25.61
N CYS A 310 -25.24 15.02 -26.19
CA CYS A 310 -24.67 14.63 -27.47
C CYS A 310 -25.10 15.56 -28.61
N GLN A 311 -26.40 15.86 -28.71
CA GLN A 311 -26.89 16.81 -29.71
C GLN A 311 -26.24 18.18 -29.56
N PHE A 312 -26.04 18.66 -28.33
CA PHE A 312 -25.35 19.93 -28.08
C PHE A 312 -23.87 19.85 -28.46
N MET A 313 -23.16 18.80 -28.06
CA MET A 313 -21.73 18.59 -28.37
C MET A 313 -21.51 18.50 -29.90
N GLU A 314 -22.38 17.80 -30.63
CA GLU A 314 -22.32 17.66 -32.08
C GLU A 314 -22.66 18.99 -32.80
N GLN A 315 -23.78 19.62 -32.45
CA GLN A 315 -24.30 20.79 -33.18
C GLN A 315 -23.60 22.09 -32.80
N GLU A 316 -23.28 22.29 -31.52
CA GLU A 316 -22.77 23.57 -31.00
C GLU A 316 -21.25 23.55 -30.75
N LEU A 317 -20.66 22.38 -30.47
CA LEU A 317 -19.22 22.22 -30.16
C LEU A 317 -18.45 21.40 -31.22
N SER A 318 -19.14 20.98 -32.29
CA SER A 318 -18.57 20.28 -33.46
C SER A 318 -17.88 18.95 -33.15
N TYR A 319 -18.28 18.24 -32.09
CA TYR A 319 -17.77 16.91 -31.80
C TYR A 319 -18.30 15.86 -32.80
N PRO A 320 -17.46 14.99 -33.38
CA PRO A 320 -17.91 13.83 -34.13
C PRO A 320 -18.66 12.85 -33.23
N SER A 321 -19.67 12.18 -33.78
CA SER A 321 -20.42 11.14 -33.04
C SER A 321 -19.53 9.97 -32.59
N THR A 322 -18.45 9.67 -33.33
CA THR A 322 -17.45 8.65 -32.97
C THR A 322 -16.60 9.02 -31.75
N SER A 323 -16.52 10.31 -31.44
CA SER A 323 -15.73 10.87 -30.33
C SER A 323 -16.53 10.97 -29.04
N LEU A 324 -17.82 10.64 -29.06
CA LEU A 324 -18.71 10.62 -27.90
C LEU A 324 -19.07 9.16 -27.56
N CYS A 325 -18.74 8.68 -26.37
CA CYS A 325 -19.21 7.39 -25.88
C CYS A 325 -20.24 7.60 -24.76
N THR A 326 -21.51 7.50 -25.12
CA THR A 326 -22.63 7.57 -24.19
C THR A 326 -22.91 6.25 -23.51
N GLY A 327 -23.01 5.18 -24.31
CA GLY A 327 -23.44 3.86 -23.87
C GLY A 327 -24.88 3.84 -23.31
N PRO A 328 -25.58 2.69 -23.38
CA PRO A 328 -26.93 2.57 -22.85
C PRO A 328 -26.95 2.53 -21.32
N SER A 329 -25.82 2.25 -20.67
CA SER A 329 -25.70 2.08 -19.23
C SER A 329 -24.83 3.20 -18.64
N THR A 330 -24.95 3.49 -17.33
CA THR A 330 -24.26 4.54 -16.55
C THR A 330 -24.92 5.93 -16.49
N SER A 331 -24.62 6.66 -15.41
CA SER A 331 -25.01 8.05 -15.16
C SER A 331 -23.99 9.08 -15.66
N TYR A 332 -23.10 8.70 -16.57
CA TYR A 332 -22.11 9.58 -17.18
C TYR A 332 -21.98 9.27 -18.68
N LEU A 333 -21.30 10.15 -19.41
CA LEU A 333 -20.77 9.83 -20.73
C LEU A 333 -19.29 10.21 -20.76
N ILE A 334 -18.54 9.63 -21.69
CA ILE A 334 -17.17 10.07 -21.97
C ILE A 334 -17.11 10.72 -23.33
N PHE A 335 -16.29 11.75 -23.47
CA PHE A 335 -16.02 12.40 -24.73
C PHE A 335 -14.52 12.52 -24.94
N GLU A 336 -14.10 12.41 -26.18
CA GLU A 336 -12.69 12.50 -26.57
C GLU A 336 -12.15 13.89 -26.24
N VAL A 337 -10.91 13.98 -25.80
CA VAL A 337 -10.26 15.28 -25.67
C VAL A 337 -10.14 15.93 -27.07
N PRO A 338 -10.36 17.24 -27.23
CA PRO A 338 -10.20 17.91 -28.52
C PRO A 338 -8.85 17.60 -29.20
N LEU A 339 -8.86 17.55 -30.55
CA LEU A 339 -7.69 17.16 -31.37
C LEU A 339 -6.42 17.97 -31.12
N ILE A 340 -6.53 19.17 -30.53
CA ILE A 340 -5.37 19.99 -30.18
C ILE A 340 -4.51 19.37 -29.09
N TYR A 341 -5.11 18.70 -28.09
CA TYR A 341 -4.37 18.05 -27.00
C TYR A 341 -3.83 16.68 -27.42
N SER A 342 -4.47 16.03 -28.40
CA SER A 342 -4.07 14.71 -28.92
C SER A 342 -2.89 14.76 -29.91
N GLN A 343 -2.29 15.93 -30.17
CA GLN A 343 -1.17 16.11 -31.10
C GLN A 343 0.20 15.77 -30.50
N ASP A 344 0.33 15.82 -29.17
CA ASP A 344 1.59 15.55 -28.46
C ASP A 344 1.72 14.05 -28.16
N SER A 345 2.42 13.33 -29.05
CA SER A 345 2.65 11.87 -28.92
C SER A 345 3.59 11.48 -27.77
N THR A 346 4.21 12.45 -27.08
CA THR A 346 5.19 12.19 -26.01
C THR A 346 4.57 12.03 -24.63
N LYS A 347 3.34 12.52 -24.43
CA LYS A 347 2.62 12.45 -23.16
C LYS A 347 1.79 11.18 -23.03
N LYS A 348 1.65 10.69 -21.81
CA LYS A 348 0.68 9.61 -21.53
C LYS A 348 -0.73 10.16 -21.74
N LYS A 349 -1.65 9.33 -22.22
CA LYS A 349 -3.05 9.74 -22.45
C LYS A 349 -3.76 10.21 -21.19
N SER A 350 -3.40 9.64 -20.03
CA SER A 350 -3.87 10.11 -18.72
C SER A 350 -3.44 11.56 -18.47
N GLU A 351 -2.20 11.91 -18.78
CA GLU A 351 -1.67 13.28 -18.64
C GLU A 351 -2.35 14.24 -19.63
N ILE A 352 -2.69 13.78 -20.84
CA ILE A 352 -3.45 14.57 -21.83
C ILE A 352 -4.87 14.88 -21.31
N ALA A 353 -5.54 13.88 -20.74
CA ALA A 353 -6.88 14.03 -20.16
C ALA A 353 -6.89 14.92 -18.91
N GLU A 354 -5.89 14.77 -18.02
CA GLU A 354 -5.69 15.61 -16.84
C GLU A 354 -5.40 17.06 -17.24
N GLN A 355 -4.47 17.27 -18.17
CA GLN A 355 -4.14 18.60 -18.66
C GLN A 355 -5.37 19.30 -19.26
N PHE A 356 -6.14 18.60 -20.10
CA PHE A 356 -7.39 19.15 -20.64
C PHE A 356 -8.40 19.46 -19.54
N SER A 357 -8.55 18.59 -18.54
CA SER A 357 -9.50 18.78 -17.44
C SER A 357 -9.13 20.01 -16.60
N ASP A 358 -7.84 20.21 -16.31
CA ASP A 358 -7.34 21.38 -15.59
C ASP A 358 -7.53 22.67 -16.42
N ASP A 359 -7.15 22.66 -17.70
CA ASP A 359 -7.30 23.80 -18.61
C ASP A 359 -8.77 24.17 -18.80
N LEU A 360 -9.65 23.17 -18.95
CA LEU A 360 -11.09 23.35 -19.04
C LEU A 360 -11.65 23.94 -17.74
N TYR A 361 -11.17 23.48 -16.57
CA TYR A 361 -11.59 24.01 -15.28
C TYR A 361 -11.19 25.48 -15.13
N TYR A 362 -9.96 25.86 -15.45
CA TYR A 362 -9.56 27.28 -15.39
C TYR A 362 -10.34 28.16 -16.39
N ALA A 363 -10.68 27.64 -17.57
CA ALA A 363 -11.40 28.38 -18.60
C ALA A 363 -12.90 28.53 -18.32
N THR A 364 -13.51 27.57 -17.61
CA THR A 364 -14.97 27.47 -17.47
C THR A 364 -15.45 27.49 -16.02
N GLY A 365 -14.58 27.28 -15.04
CA GLY A 365 -14.93 27.02 -13.65
C GLY A 365 -15.64 25.68 -13.46
N VAL A 366 -15.66 24.78 -14.46
CA VAL A 366 -16.28 23.45 -14.38
C VAL A 366 -15.21 22.39 -14.13
N MET A 367 -15.24 21.79 -12.94
CA MET A 367 -14.29 20.76 -12.53
C MET A 367 -14.84 19.37 -12.90
N LEU A 368 -14.07 18.62 -13.68
CA LEU A 368 -14.31 17.21 -14.01
C LEU A 368 -13.57 16.33 -12.99
N SER A 369 -14.11 15.15 -12.66
CA SER A 369 -13.38 14.19 -11.81
C SER A 369 -12.16 13.62 -12.53
N GLY A 370 -11.08 13.42 -11.78
CA GLY A 370 -9.87 12.73 -12.26
C GLY A 370 -10.17 11.33 -12.82
N ASP A 371 -9.48 10.97 -13.90
CA ASP A 371 -9.71 9.73 -14.63
C ASP A 371 -8.79 8.61 -14.12
N MET A 372 -9.35 7.62 -13.42
CA MET A 372 -8.56 6.51 -12.86
C MET A 372 -8.22 5.40 -13.87
N PHE A 373 -8.77 5.41 -15.10
CA PHE A 373 -8.63 4.29 -16.03
C PHE A 373 -8.57 4.72 -17.51
N THR A 374 -7.38 5.07 -18.00
CA THR A 374 -7.10 5.26 -19.44
C THR A 374 -5.99 4.33 -19.93
N HIS A 375 -6.32 3.05 -20.06
CA HIS A 375 -5.43 2.02 -20.63
C HIS A 375 -6.07 1.35 -21.86
N ALA A 376 -6.28 2.11 -22.95
CA ALA A 376 -6.53 1.54 -24.28
C ALA A 376 -6.18 2.53 -25.42
N GLU A 377 -5.71 2.00 -26.55
CA GLU A 377 -5.32 2.72 -27.79
C GLU A 377 -6.56 3.43 -28.39
N VAL A 378 -6.63 4.73 -28.70
CA VAL A 378 -5.94 5.55 -29.74
C VAL A 378 -6.02 7.07 -29.38
N ALA A 379 -6.94 7.49 -28.50
CA ALA A 379 -7.15 8.89 -28.06
C ALA A 379 -7.39 8.98 -26.53
N ALA A 380 -7.22 10.17 -25.94
CA ALA A 380 -7.55 10.45 -24.55
C ALA A 380 -9.04 10.81 -24.43
N TYR A 381 -9.71 10.37 -23.36
CA TYR A 381 -11.12 10.66 -23.10
C TYR A 381 -11.26 11.28 -21.71
N VAL A 382 -12.32 12.06 -21.50
CA VAL A 382 -12.71 12.56 -20.18
C VAL A 382 -14.16 12.26 -19.89
N ARG A 383 -14.48 12.13 -18.60
CA ARG A 383 -15.80 11.76 -18.11
C ARG A 383 -16.61 12.98 -17.71
N LEU A 384 -17.83 13.06 -18.24
CA LEU A 384 -18.84 14.02 -17.80
C LEU A 384 -19.97 13.27 -17.08
N HIS A 385 -20.09 13.49 -15.77
CA HIS A 385 -21.18 12.96 -14.97
C HIS A 385 -22.46 13.74 -15.23
N LEU A 386 -23.58 13.02 -15.35
CA LEU A 386 -24.91 13.55 -15.69
C LEU A 386 -25.91 13.35 -14.54
N GLY A 387 -25.42 12.96 -13.35
CA GLY A 387 -26.23 12.83 -12.14
C GLY A 387 -26.87 14.15 -11.73
N SER A 388 -26.18 15.27 -11.95
CA SER A 388 -26.61 16.60 -11.56
C SER A 388 -27.96 17.03 -12.19
N ASP A 389 -28.62 17.95 -11.49
CA ASP A 389 -29.80 18.66 -11.97
C ASP A 389 -29.65 19.15 -13.43
N PRO A 390 -30.70 19.02 -14.27
CA PRO A 390 -30.73 19.56 -15.62
C PRO A 390 -30.21 21.00 -15.78
N ALA A 391 -30.49 21.89 -14.81
CA ALA A 391 -30.02 23.27 -14.83
C ALA A 391 -28.49 23.39 -14.73
N ASN A 392 -27.86 22.51 -13.94
CA ASN A 392 -26.40 22.46 -13.82
C ASN A 392 -25.76 21.95 -15.11
N ILE A 393 -26.34 20.94 -15.75
CA ILE A 393 -25.83 20.42 -17.04
C ILE A 393 -25.92 21.49 -18.13
N GLU A 394 -27.03 22.23 -18.17
CA GLU A 394 -27.20 23.32 -19.13
C GLU A 394 -26.19 24.45 -18.88
N GLU A 395 -25.95 24.81 -17.62
CA GLU A 395 -24.94 25.79 -17.24
C GLU A 395 -23.53 25.32 -17.62
N ILE A 396 -23.18 24.04 -17.39
CA ILE A 396 -21.89 23.45 -17.83
C ILE A 396 -21.71 23.61 -19.34
N LEU A 397 -22.71 23.20 -20.13
CA LEU A 397 -22.65 23.29 -21.59
C LEU A 397 -22.60 24.73 -22.09
N ARG A 398 -23.32 25.64 -21.42
CA ARG A 398 -23.28 27.08 -21.69
C ARG A 398 -21.89 27.63 -21.44
N ARG A 399 -21.23 27.26 -20.34
CA ARG A 399 -19.85 27.69 -20.02
C ARG A 399 -18.83 27.09 -20.98
N PHE A 400 -18.97 25.82 -21.37
CA PHE A 400 -18.14 25.20 -22.41
C PHE A 400 -18.22 25.98 -23.74
N LYS A 401 -19.44 26.29 -24.17
CA LYS A 401 -19.66 27.10 -25.37
C LYS A 401 -19.11 28.52 -25.22
N ALA A 402 -19.34 29.17 -24.08
CA ALA A 402 -18.86 30.53 -23.81
C ALA A 402 -17.33 30.63 -23.78
N ALA A 403 -16.65 29.60 -23.27
CA ALA A 403 -15.20 29.48 -23.30
C ALA A 403 -14.65 29.10 -24.69
N GLY A 404 -15.54 28.83 -25.67
CA GLY A 404 -15.15 28.52 -27.04
C GLY A 404 -14.67 27.09 -27.25
N LEU A 405 -15.07 26.14 -26.40
CA LEU A 405 -14.73 24.72 -26.58
C LEU A 405 -15.25 24.23 -27.94
N ASN A 406 -14.37 23.64 -28.75
CA ASN A 406 -14.75 23.04 -30.02
C ASN A 406 -13.81 21.87 -30.33
N TYR A 407 -14.32 20.75 -30.86
CA TYR A 407 -13.49 19.57 -31.14
C TYR A 407 -12.35 19.85 -32.15
N HIS A 408 -12.62 20.70 -33.14
CA HIS A 408 -11.66 21.11 -34.17
C HIS A 408 -10.98 22.46 -33.84
N MET A 409 -10.99 22.89 -32.57
CA MET A 409 -10.40 24.16 -32.19
C MET A 409 -8.94 24.23 -32.65
N LYS A 410 -8.66 25.23 -33.48
CA LYS A 410 -7.30 25.57 -33.91
C LYS A 410 -6.74 26.57 -32.92
N HIS A 411 -5.45 26.45 -32.61
CA HIS A 411 -4.72 27.33 -31.70
C HIS A 411 -4.97 28.81 -32.04
N ASN A 412 -5.90 29.46 -31.33
CA ASN A 412 -6.22 30.86 -31.54
C ASN A 412 -5.40 31.65 -30.53
N LYS A 413 -4.18 32.04 -30.95
CA LYS A 413 -3.21 32.84 -30.20
C LYS A 413 -3.73 34.18 -29.63
N LYS A 414 -5.01 34.55 -29.82
CA LYS A 414 -5.55 35.89 -29.48
C LYS A 414 -6.57 35.95 -28.36
N THR A 415 -7.25 34.86 -27.97
CA THR A 415 -8.33 34.92 -26.95
C THR A 415 -7.92 34.44 -25.56
N ALA A 416 -6.76 33.83 -25.41
CA ALA A 416 -6.17 33.51 -24.10
C ALA A 416 -5.34 34.68 -23.50
N ASP A 417 -5.13 35.75 -24.27
CA ASP A 417 -4.29 36.90 -23.87
C ASP A 417 -5.07 38.03 -23.18
N THR A 418 -6.41 38.01 -23.17
CA THR A 418 -7.21 39.11 -22.60
C THR A 418 -7.61 38.95 -21.12
N SER A 419 -7.41 37.77 -20.51
CA SER A 419 -7.49 37.58 -19.05
C SER A 419 -6.15 37.23 -18.41
N ARG A 420 -5.09 37.10 -19.21
CA ARG A 420 -3.69 36.99 -18.76
C ARG A 420 -2.94 38.27 -19.13
N GLY A 421 -3.31 39.35 -18.45
CA GLY A 421 -2.59 40.61 -18.54
C GLY A 421 -1.14 40.47 -18.11
N SER A 422 -0.25 40.74 -19.07
CA SER A 422 1.20 40.91 -18.97
C SER A 422 2.05 39.63 -18.87
N ILE A 423 2.64 39.27 -20.03
CA ILE A 423 3.90 38.53 -20.24
C ILE A 423 3.94 37.11 -19.64
N ALA A 424 3.17 36.17 -20.20
CA ALA A 424 3.39 34.72 -20.10
C ALA A 424 3.04 34.10 -21.46
N GLY A 425 4.00 33.57 -22.21
CA GLY A 425 4.37 32.17 -22.08
C GLY A 425 3.93 31.46 -23.37
N ILE A 426 4.85 31.27 -24.30
CA ILE A 426 4.58 30.56 -25.57
C ILE A 426 4.08 29.14 -25.22
N SER A 427 2.85 28.78 -25.60
CA SER A 427 2.28 27.43 -25.37
C SER A 427 3.15 26.33 -26.00
N MET A 428 3.20 25.12 -25.40
CA MET A 428 4.02 23.98 -25.88
C MET A 428 3.76 23.64 -27.37
N ASP A 429 2.51 23.63 -27.83
CA ASP A 429 2.18 23.44 -29.26
C ASP A 429 2.82 24.48 -30.19
N ASN A 430 3.02 25.70 -29.70
CA ASN A 430 3.72 26.72 -30.47
C ASN A 430 5.24 26.53 -30.43
N GLN A 431 5.77 25.94 -29.36
CA GLN A 431 7.19 25.57 -29.25
C GLN A 431 7.53 24.42 -30.21
N GLU A 432 6.67 23.41 -30.33
CA GLU A 432 6.86 22.29 -31.26
C GLU A 432 6.75 22.71 -32.72
N LYS A 433 5.80 23.59 -33.06
CA LYS A 433 5.68 24.14 -34.42
C LYS A 433 6.91 24.97 -34.80
N LEU A 434 7.35 25.86 -33.91
CA LEU A 434 8.58 26.64 -34.13
C LEU A 434 9.80 25.74 -34.29
N LEU A 435 9.90 24.67 -33.49
CA LEU A 435 10.97 23.69 -33.61
C LEU A 435 10.90 22.94 -34.94
N ALA A 436 9.73 22.45 -35.35
CA ALA A 436 9.54 21.73 -36.60
C ALA A 436 9.86 22.59 -37.83
N GLU A 437 9.45 23.87 -37.82
CA GLU A 437 9.79 24.84 -38.87
C GLU A 437 11.30 25.06 -38.95
N SER A 438 11.97 25.32 -37.82
CA SER A 438 13.43 25.48 -37.78
C SER A 438 14.16 24.20 -38.22
N LEU A 439 13.72 23.02 -37.77
CA LEU A 439 14.30 21.73 -38.17
C LEU A 439 14.11 21.46 -39.68
N GLN A 440 12.97 21.83 -40.25
CA GLN A 440 12.72 21.71 -41.68
C GLN A 440 13.68 22.60 -42.48
N ASN A 441 13.87 23.86 -42.05
CA ASN A 441 14.82 24.78 -42.68
C ASN A 441 16.26 24.28 -42.57
N VAL A 442 16.65 23.76 -41.40
CA VAL A 442 17.97 23.14 -41.18
C VAL A 442 18.18 21.98 -42.16
N ARG A 443 17.22 21.05 -42.28
CA ARG A 443 17.32 19.90 -43.21
C ARG A 443 17.41 20.34 -44.68
N GLN A 444 16.64 21.37 -45.08
CA GLN A 444 16.71 21.91 -46.44
C GLN A 444 18.08 22.51 -46.76
N HIS A 445 18.63 23.32 -45.85
CA HIS A 445 19.95 23.92 -46.02
C HIS A 445 21.08 22.91 -45.91
N ALA A 446 20.98 21.92 -45.02
CA ALA A 446 21.95 20.83 -44.88
C ALA A 446 22.00 19.95 -46.14
N PHE A 447 20.84 19.61 -46.72
CA PHE A 447 20.79 18.87 -47.98
C PHE A 447 21.43 19.66 -49.13
N ALA A 448 21.14 20.96 -49.23
CA ALA A 448 21.75 21.83 -50.22
C ALA A 448 23.27 21.94 -50.01
N MET A 449 23.72 22.05 -48.76
CA MET A 449 25.15 22.06 -48.40
C MET A 449 25.85 20.78 -48.89
N LYS A 450 25.37 19.59 -48.50
CA LYS A 450 25.96 18.30 -48.90
C LYS A 450 26.06 18.17 -50.42
N ARG A 451 24.99 18.49 -51.15
CA ARG A 451 24.97 18.43 -52.62
C ARG A 451 26.00 19.34 -53.28
N VAL A 452 26.26 20.51 -52.70
CA VAL A 452 27.21 21.50 -53.21
C VAL A 452 28.65 21.12 -52.85
N LEU A 453 28.86 20.47 -51.70
CA LEU A 453 30.14 19.88 -51.32
C LEU A 453 30.51 18.69 -52.23
N ASP A 454 29.55 17.86 -52.63
CA ASP A 454 29.77 16.80 -53.63
C ASP A 454 30.23 17.37 -54.99
N GLN A 455 29.84 18.62 -55.29
CA GLN A 455 30.24 19.36 -56.49
C GLN A 455 31.57 20.12 -56.31
N GLN A 456 32.27 19.91 -55.20
CA GLN A 456 33.55 20.56 -54.84
C GLN A 456 33.47 22.10 -54.69
N SER A 457 32.27 22.66 -54.43
CA SER A 457 32.07 24.09 -54.24
C SER A 457 32.03 24.46 -52.74
N VAL A 458 33.20 24.52 -52.11
CA VAL A 458 33.32 24.77 -50.65
C VAL A 458 32.68 26.09 -50.21
N MET A 459 32.85 27.16 -51.00
CA MET A 459 32.34 28.50 -50.67
C MET A 459 30.81 28.57 -50.66
N GLU A 460 30.15 27.92 -51.61
CA GLU A 460 28.69 27.83 -51.62
C GLU A 460 28.18 26.89 -50.52
N GLY A 461 28.92 25.82 -50.23
CA GLY A 461 28.67 24.95 -49.08
C GLY A 461 28.67 25.73 -47.76
N LEU A 462 29.69 26.56 -47.51
CA LEU A 462 29.78 27.43 -46.33
C LEU A 462 28.64 28.44 -46.24
N LYS A 463 28.15 28.95 -47.38
CA LYS A 463 26.98 29.84 -47.41
C LYS A 463 25.71 29.12 -46.97
N HIS A 464 25.50 27.88 -47.42
CA HIS A 464 24.37 27.06 -46.96
C HIS A 464 24.50 26.66 -45.49
N ALA A 465 25.72 26.35 -45.01
CA ALA A 465 26.00 26.12 -43.60
C ALA A 465 25.71 27.36 -42.74
N ALA A 466 26.10 28.55 -43.19
CA ALA A 466 25.82 29.80 -42.49
C ALA A 466 24.31 30.11 -42.39
N ASN A 467 23.54 29.79 -43.44
CA ASN A 467 22.09 29.93 -43.44
C ASN A 467 21.43 28.93 -42.50
N MET A 468 21.88 27.67 -42.49
CA MET A 468 21.46 26.64 -41.53
C MET A 468 21.69 27.09 -40.08
N LEU A 469 22.89 27.59 -39.78
CA LEU A 469 23.23 28.12 -38.46
C LEU A 469 22.46 29.39 -38.09
N GLY A 470 21.81 30.04 -39.07
CA GLY A 470 20.91 31.17 -38.85
C GLY A 470 19.75 30.81 -37.92
N GLU A 471 19.28 29.57 -37.93
CA GLU A 471 18.17 29.08 -37.09
C GLU A 471 18.53 29.07 -35.59
N LEU A 472 19.81 28.81 -35.25
CA LEU A 472 20.30 28.86 -33.86
C LEU A 472 20.27 30.26 -33.24
N ARG A 473 19.94 31.30 -34.02
CA ARG A 473 19.79 32.66 -33.50
C ARG A 473 18.46 32.89 -32.79
N THR A 474 17.51 31.97 -32.88
CA THR A 474 16.20 32.11 -32.25
C THR A 474 16.31 32.28 -30.73
N SER A 475 15.46 33.15 -30.17
CA SER A 475 15.23 33.27 -28.72
C SER A 475 13.87 32.71 -28.31
N LEU A 476 13.09 32.20 -29.27
CA LEU A 476 11.70 31.80 -29.05
C LEU A 476 11.58 30.39 -28.51
N LEU A 477 12.61 29.55 -28.69
CA LEU A 477 12.61 28.16 -28.24
C LEU A 477 12.95 28.05 -26.74
N SER A 478 12.29 27.11 -26.06
CA SER A 478 12.65 26.65 -24.73
C SER A 478 14.03 25.99 -24.76
N PRO A 479 14.73 25.88 -23.61
CA PRO A 479 16.03 25.23 -23.56
C PRO A 479 16.07 23.79 -24.08
N LYS A 480 15.03 23.00 -23.80
CA LYS A 480 14.89 21.64 -24.31
C LYS A 480 14.76 21.61 -25.84
N ASN A 481 13.88 22.42 -26.42
CA ASN A 481 13.69 22.45 -27.86
C ASN A 481 14.89 23.06 -28.58
N TYR A 482 15.56 24.03 -27.96
CA TYR A 482 16.81 24.58 -28.46
C TYR A 482 17.92 23.51 -28.46
N TYR A 483 17.98 22.64 -27.43
CA TYR A 483 18.90 21.51 -27.40
C TYR A 483 18.65 20.54 -28.56
N GLU A 484 17.40 20.18 -28.82
CA GLU A 484 17.03 19.29 -29.94
C GLU A 484 17.45 19.90 -31.30
N LEU A 485 17.16 21.19 -31.52
CA LEU A 485 17.63 21.90 -32.71
C LEU A 485 19.16 21.91 -32.80
N HIS A 486 19.85 22.17 -31.68
CA HIS A 486 21.30 22.22 -31.60
C HIS A 486 21.94 20.87 -31.95
N VAL A 487 21.41 19.75 -31.44
CA VAL A 487 21.92 18.41 -31.74
C VAL A 487 21.89 18.13 -33.25
N VAL A 488 20.77 18.41 -33.91
CA VAL A 488 20.63 18.21 -35.37
C VAL A 488 21.59 19.10 -36.15
N VAL A 489 21.71 20.38 -35.77
CA VAL A 489 22.64 21.30 -36.45
C VAL A 489 24.10 20.86 -36.27
N VAL A 490 24.49 20.37 -35.09
CA VAL A 490 25.85 19.88 -34.81
C VAL A 490 26.15 18.62 -35.60
N GLU A 491 25.19 17.69 -35.74
CA GLU A 491 25.34 16.50 -36.59
C GLU A 491 25.59 16.89 -38.05
N GLU A 492 24.87 17.89 -38.56
CA GLU A 492 25.08 18.39 -39.92
C GLU A 492 26.41 19.15 -40.09
N LEU A 493 26.87 19.87 -39.06
CA LEU A 493 28.21 20.48 -39.06
C LEU A 493 29.33 19.44 -39.02
N HIS A 494 29.14 18.29 -38.37
CA HIS A 494 30.13 17.23 -38.36
C HIS A 494 30.37 16.66 -39.76
N HIS A 495 29.34 16.60 -40.62
CA HIS A 495 29.56 16.25 -42.03
C HIS A 495 30.44 17.26 -42.77
N LEU A 496 30.26 18.56 -42.50
CA LEU A 496 31.10 19.61 -43.07
C LEU A 496 32.54 19.51 -42.55
N GLU A 497 32.72 19.26 -41.26
CA GLU A 497 34.02 19.03 -40.62
C GLU A 497 34.77 17.85 -41.26
N LEU A 498 34.11 16.69 -41.40
CA LEU A 498 34.70 15.50 -42.00
C LEU A 498 35.11 15.72 -43.46
N TYR A 499 34.24 16.37 -44.24
CA TYR A 499 34.54 16.71 -45.63
C TYR A 499 35.76 17.64 -45.74
N LEU A 500 35.80 18.70 -44.93
CA LEU A 500 36.94 19.63 -44.94
C LEU A 500 38.21 18.94 -44.50
N THR A 501 38.16 18.11 -43.46
CA THR A 501 39.31 17.32 -43.00
C THR A 501 39.88 16.46 -44.12
N ASP A 502 39.02 15.75 -44.88
CA ASP A 502 39.43 14.93 -46.01
C ASP A 502 40.08 15.76 -47.13
N GLU A 503 39.53 16.92 -47.46
CA GLU A 503 40.11 17.82 -48.48
C GLU A 503 41.48 18.38 -48.08
N PHE A 504 41.69 18.70 -46.79
CA PHE A 504 42.99 19.14 -46.28
C PHE A 504 44.01 17.99 -46.24
N GLU A 505 43.61 16.79 -45.82
CA GLU A 505 44.47 15.59 -45.84
C GLU A 505 44.92 15.22 -47.27
N HIS A 506 44.07 15.47 -48.27
CA HIS A 506 44.40 15.28 -49.69
C HIS A 506 45.14 16.47 -50.35
N GLY A 507 45.49 17.52 -49.59
CA GLY A 507 46.23 18.69 -50.10
C GLY A 507 45.43 19.60 -51.03
N ARG A 508 44.09 19.50 -51.03
CA ARG A 508 43.16 20.34 -51.80
C ARG A 508 42.54 21.47 -50.96
N GLY A 509 43.03 21.65 -49.73
CA GLY A 509 42.55 22.68 -48.80
C GLY A 509 42.77 24.11 -49.31
N SER A 510 41.78 24.97 -49.10
CA SER A 510 41.92 26.41 -49.35
C SER A 510 42.59 27.09 -48.14
N HIS A 511 43.69 27.80 -48.38
CA HIS A 511 44.58 28.30 -47.31
C HIS A 511 44.02 29.45 -46.45
N ASP A 512 42.88 30.07 -46.82
CA ASP A 512 42.34 31.26 -46.13
C ASP A 512 40.95 31.04 -45.48
N LEU A 513 40.50 29.79 -45.33
CA LEU A 513 39.14 29.50 -44.82
C LEU A 513 38.89 30.03 -43.40
N TYR A 514 39.93 30.07 -42.55
CA TYR A 514 39.82 30.59 -41.18
C TYR A 514 39.48 32.09 -41.15
N GLU A 515 39.96 32.88 -42.12
CA GLU A 515 39.61 34.29 -42.27
C GLU A 515 38.25 34.44 -42.97
N VAL A 516 38.03 33.69 -44.05
CA VAL A 516 36.84 33.80 -44.90
C VAL A 516 35.53 33.61 -44.13
N VAL A 517 35.46 32.66 -43.20
CA VAL A 517 34.23 32.45 -42.41
C VAL A 517 33.94 33.58 -41.43
N GLN A 518 34.93 34.41 -41.11
CA GLN A 518 34.73 35.58 -40.26
C GLN A 518 33.96 36.70 -40.96
N TYR A 519 33.89 36.69 -42.29
CA TYR A 519 33.07 37.61 -43.08
C TYR A 519 31.56 37.32 -42.97
N ALA A 520 31.15 36.21 -42.33
CA ALA A 520 29.75 35.98 -42.01
C ALA A 520 29.23 37.09 -41.08
N GLY A 521 28.25 37.87 -41.57
CA GLY A 521 27.77 39.06 -40.86
C GLY A 521 27.08 38.80 -39.51
N ASN A 522 26.54 37.59 -39.30
CA ASN A 522 25.91 37.21 -38.03
C ASN A 522 26.87 36.41 -37.14
N ILE A 523 26.99 36.82 -35.87
CA ILE A 523 27.99 36.27 -34.94
C ILE A 523 27.81 34.78 -34.62
N VAL A 524 26.58 34.27 -34.51
CA VAL A 524 26.33 32.86 -34.17
C VAL A 524 26.82 31.95 -35.32
N PRO A 525 26.34 32.09 -36.57
CA PRO A 525 26.90 31.34 -37.70
C PRO A 525 28.42 31.47 -37.84
N ARG A 526 28.94 32.68 -37.67
CA ARG A 526 30.37 32.95 -37.75
C ARG A 526 31.18 32.11 -36.76
N LEU A 527 30.79 32.08 -35.49
CA LEU A 527 31.57 31.38 -34.46
C LEU A 527 31.46 29.86 -34.57
N TYR A 528 30.30 29.30 -34.94
CA TYR A 528 30.20 27.86 -35.17
C TYR A 528 31.07 27.41 -36.35
N LEU A 529 31.07 28.16 -37.46
CA LEU A 529 31.95 27.88 -38.59
C LEU A 529 33.44 28.08 -38.23
N LEU A 530 33.76 29.13 -37.46
CA LEU A 530 35.12 29.40 -37.00
C LEU A 530 35.64 28.28 -36.09
N ILE A 531 34.82 27.74 -35.19
CA ILE A 531 35.16 26.58 -34.35
C ILE A 531 35.38 25.33 -35.22
N THR A 532 34.48 25.08 -36.16
CA THR A 532 34.58 23.91 -37.07
C THR A 532 35.87 23.95 -37.89
N ILE A 533 36.18 25.10 -38.48
CA ILE A 533 37.39 25.27 -39.30
C ILE A 533 38.64 25.34 -38.44
N GLY A 534 38.57 25.97 -37.25
CA GLY A 534 39.65 25.95 -36.28
C GLY A 534 40.02 24.52 -35.88
N HIS A 535 39.02 23.65 -35.67
CA HIS A 535 39.26 22.23 -35.42
C HIS A 535 40.01 21.56 -36.58
N VAL A 536 39.53 21.74 -37.82
CA VAL A 536 40.17 21.17 -39.02
C VAL A 536 41.60 21.68 -39.21
N TYR A 537 41.84 22.99 -39.00
CA TYR A 537 43.15 23.61 -39.17
C TYR A 537 44.17 23.14 -38.13
N ILE A 538 43.73 22.91 -36.89
CA ILE A 538 44.58 22.30 -35.85
C ILE A 538 44.92 20.86 -36.23
N ARG A 539 43.95 20.09 -36.73
CA ARG A 539 44.17 18.69 -37.14
C ARG A 539 45.08 18.57 -38.37
N ALA A 540 44.96 19.50 -39.31
CA ALA A 540 45.80 19.56 -40.51
C ALA A 540 47.20 20.16 -40.27
N ASN A 541 47.52 20.59 -39.04
CA ASN A 541 48.79 21.26 -38.66
C ASN A 541 49.11 22.54 -39.47
N GLU A 542 48.09 23.21 -40.01
CA GLU A 542 48.23 24.46 -40.78
C GLU A 542 48.48 25.67 -39.85
N LEU A 543 47.79 25.71 -38.70
CA LEU A 543 47.91 26.79 -37.70
C LEU A 543 48.38 26.25 -36.33
N PRO A 544 49.08 27.08 -35.53
CA PRO A 544 49.53 26.69 -34.19
C PRO A 544 48.33 26.46 -33.25
N ARG A 545 48.27 25.27 -32.66
CA ARG A 545 47.16 24.79 -31.82
C ARG A 545 46.85 25.72 -30.66
N ARG A 546 47.90 26.19 -29.97
CA ARG A 546 47.81 27.06 -28.79
C ARG A 546 47.11 28.39 -29.11
N GLU A 547 47.48 29.02 -30.23
CA GLU A 547 46.94 30.33 -30.61
C GLU A 547 45.48 30.20 -31.04
N VAL A 548 45.14 29.17 -31.82
CA VAL A 548 43.77 28.93 -32.27
C VAL A 548 42.85 28.60 -31.09
N LEU A 549 43.24 27.72 -30.16
CA LEU A 549 42.41 27.42 -28.98
C LEU A 549 42.17 28.66 -28.12
N ARG A 550 43.21 29.48 -27.92
CA ARG A 550 43.10 30.74 -27.18
C ARG A 550 42.21 31.76 -27.90
N ASP A 551 42.36 31.90 -29.22
CA ASP A 551 41.54 32.78 -30.03
C ASP A 551 40.07 32.36 -29.99
N LEU A 552 39.75 31.08 -30.21
CA LEU A 552 38.38 30.57 -30.20
C LEU A 552 37.66 30.82 -28.87
N VAL A 553 38.31 30.52 -27.72
CA VAL A 553 37.68 30.72 -26.40
C VAL A 553 37.47 32.21 -26.08
N GLU A 554 38.37 33.08 -26.53
CA GLU A 554 38.29 34.54 -26.41
C GLU A 554 37.20 35.12 -27.33
N MET A 555 37.13 34.68 -28.59
CA MET A 555 36.12 35.12 -29.55
C MET A 555 34.71 34.67 -29.15
N CYS A 556 34.57 33.54 -28.46
CA CYS A 556 33.31 33.13 -27.82
C CYS A 556 32.79 34.11 -26.76
N ARG A 557 33.60 35.04 -26.23
CA ARG A 557 33.11 36.13 -25.36
C ARG A 557 32.15 37.07 -26.10
N GLY A 558 32.14 37.08 -27.43
CA GLY A 558 31.20 37.89 -28.22
C GLY A 558 29.72 37.50 -28.03
N VAL A 559 29.41 36.29 -27.56
CA VAL A 559 28.03 35.82 -27.34
C VAL A 559 27.68 35.83 -25.86
N GLN A 560 27.08 36.92 -25.40
CA GLN A 560 26.68 37.13 -23.99
C GLN A 560 25.27 36.62 -23.66
N HIS A 561 24.51 36.16 -24.66
CA HIS A 561 23.18 35.61 -24.44
C HIS A 561 23.29 34.23 -23.77
N PRO A 562 22.67 33.99 -22.59
CA PRO A 562 22.89 32.78 -21.81
C PRO A 562 22.70 31.46 -22.56
N LEU A 563 21.52 31.23 -23.15
CA LEU A 563 21.20 29.96 -23.81
C LEU A 563 22.15 29.67 -25.00
N ARG A 564 22.19 30.59 -25.96
CA ARG A 564 23.05 30.53 -27.16
C ARG A 564 24.54 30.41 -26.82
N GLY A 565 24.99 31.15 -25.80
CA GLY A 565 26.38 31.13 -25.34
C GLY A 565 26.76 29.81 -24.69
N LEU A 566 25.88 29.23 -23.86
CA LEU A 566 26.10 27.91 -23.25
C LEU A 566 26.24 26.81 -24.30
N PHE A 567 25.34 26.78 -25.30
CA PHE A 567 25.42 25.78 -26.37
C PHE A 567 26.64 25.96 -27.27
N LEU A 568 26.96 27.20 -27.66
CA LEU A 568 28.16 27.49 -28.44
C LEU A 568 29.44 27.06 -27.71
N ARG A 569 29.54 27.35 -26.41
CA ARG A 569 30.70 26.97 -25.59
C ARG A 569 30.76 25.47 -25.31
N ASN A 570 29.61 24.80 -25.21
CA ASN A 570 29.56 23.35 -25.14
C ASN A 570 30.02 22.71 -26.45
N TYR A 571 29.61 23.26 -27.60
CA TYR A 571 30.10 22.83 -28.92
C TYR A 571 31.61 23.04 -29.06
N LEU A 572 32.14 24.20 -28.66
CA LEU A 572 33.59 24.45 -28.58
C LEU A 572 34.31 23.36 -27.78
N LEU A 573 33.79 23.03 -26.59
CA LEU A 573 34.38 22.01 -25.72
C LEU A 573 34.31 20.60 -26.33
N GLN A 574 33.25 20.28 -27.08
CA GLN A 574 33.13 19.02 -27.80
C GLN A 574 34.16 18.91 -28.93
N CYS A 575 34.30 19.95 -29.77
CA CYS A 575 35.28 19.97 -30.85
C CYS A 575 36.72 20.01 -30.33
N ALA A 576 36.96 20.63 -29.17
CA ALA A 576 38.29 20.69 -28.57
C ALA A 576 38.74 19.36 -27.96
N LYS A 577 37.82 18.42 -27.66
CA LYS A 577 38.13 17.18 -26.90
C LYS A 577 39.37 16.43 -27.40
N SER A 578 39.45 16.17 -28.71
CA SER A 578 40.57 15.44 -29.32
C SER A 578 41.82 16.29 -29.58
N LEU A 579 41.72 17.61 -29.36
CA LEU A 579 42.74 18.58 -29.71
C LEU A 579 43.49 19.14 -28.51
N LEU A 580 42.99 18.93 -27.28
CA LEU A 580 43.60 19.48 -26.07
C LEU A 580 45.02 18.91 -25.85
N PRO A 581 46.04 19.75 -25.67
CA PRO A 581 47.37 19.27 -25.29
C PRO A 581 47.38 18.56 -23.92
N ASP A 582 47.99 17.38 -23.85
CA ASP A 582 48.11 16.57 -22.61
C ASP A 582 49.54 16.04 -22.42
N THR A 583 50.54 16.92 -22.64
CA THR A 583 51.97 16.58 -22.48
C THR A 583 52.67 17.57 -21.53
N GLU A 584 53.72 17.09 -20.86
CA GLU A 584 54.46 17.85 -19.84
C GLU A 584 55.65 18.66 -20.38
N GLU A 585 56.24 18.27 -21.53
CA GLU A 585 57.51 18.82 -22.03
C GLU A 585 57.31 19.84 -23.17
N GLU A 586 57.94 21.01 -23.05
CA GLU A 586 58.14 21.95 -24.17
C GLU A 586 59.23 21.40 -25.11
N ASN A 587 58.86 20.55 -26.07
CA ASN A 587 59.81 20.12 -27.10
C ASN A 587 60.21 21.30 -27.99
N GLN A 588 61.52 21.61 -28.03
CA GLN A 588 62.08 22.80 -28.70
C GLN A 588 61.87 22.83 -30.23
N GLU A 589 61.51 21.72 -30.87
CA GLU A 589 61.27 21.67 -32.33
C GLU A 589 59.82 21.94 -32.75
N GLU A 590 58.87 22.07 -31.82
CA GLU A 590 57.47 22.41 -32.14
C GLU A 590 56.87 23.41 -31.15
N ASN A 591 57.21 24.70 -31.27
CA ASN A 591 56.44 25.82 -30.68
C ASN A 591 54.97 25.90 -31.17
N LYS A 592 54.47 24.86 -31.85
CA LYS A 592 53.13 24.75 -32.46
C LYS A 592 52.13 23.95 -31.62
N THR A 593 52.56 23.15 -30.64
CA THR A 593 51.72 22.07 -30.07
C THR A 593 51.07 22.34 -28.70
N GLY A 594 51.52 23.33 -27.92
CA GLY A 594 50.89 23.73 -26.63
C GLY A 594 51.09 22.73 -25.48
N THR A 595 50.87 23.16 -24.24
CA THR A 595 51.11 22.37 -23.01
C THR A 595 49.82 22.04 -22.27
N ILE A 596 49.87 21.12 -21.31
CA ILE A 596 48.76 20.83 -20.37
C ILE A 596 48.25 22.09 -19.64
N LEU A 597 49.12 23.07 -19.35
CA LEU A 597 48.72 24.33 -18.72
C LEU A 597 47.80 25.15 -19.64
N ASP A 598 48.06 25.14 -20.94
CA ASP A 598 47.20 25.81 -21.91
C ASP A 598 45.81 25.13 -21.98
N SER A 599 45.76 23.80 -21.87
CA SER A 599 44.49 23.04 -21.77
C SER A 599 43.70 23.38 -20.51
N LEU A 600 44.38 23.44 -19.35
CA LEU A 600 43.75 23.82 -18.09
C LEU A 600 43.21 25.25 -18.14
N ASP A 601 43.99 26.20 -18.64
CA ASP A 601 43.56 27.59 -18.76
C ASP A 601 42.39 27.74 -19.76
N PHE A 602 42.42 27.00 -20.87
CA PHE A 602 41.31 26.96 -21.83
C PHE A 602 40.01 26.46 -21.19
N ILE A 603 40.04 25.28 -20.53
CA ILE A 603 38.83 24.69 -19.96
C ILE A 603 38.33 25.52 -18.77
N LEU A 604 39.21 26.01 -17.90
CA LEU A 604 38.84 26.81 -16.73
C LEU A 604 38.27 28.18 -17.13
N LEU A 605 38.81 28.80 -18.19
CA LEU A 605 38.24 30.02 -18.75
C LEU A 605 36.85 29.75 -19.33
N ASN A 606 36.68 28.65 -20.08
CA ASN A 606 35.39 28.27 -20.63
C ASN A 606 34.36 27.97 -19.51
N PHE A 607 34.78 27.26 -18.47
CA PHE A 607 33.98 26.97 -17.28
C PHE A 607 33.53 28.26 -16.57
N SER A 608 34.44 29.21 -16.32
CA SER A 608 34.10 30.50 -15.70
C SER A 608 33.04 31.24 -16.51
N GLU A 609 33.20 31.33 -17.83
CA GLU A 609 32.24 32.00 -18.69
C GLU A 609 30.89 31.26 -18.79
N MET A 610 30.90 29.92 -18.86
CA MET A 610 29.66 29.13 -18.85
C MET A 610 28.92 29.25 -17.51
N ASN A 611 29.62 29.24 -16.38
CA ASN A 611 29.01 29.46 -15.07
C ASN A 611 28.38 30.86 -14.98
N LYS A 612 29.09 31.91 -15.45
CA LYS A 612 28.53 33.28 -15.52
C LYS A 612 27.27 33.35 -16.39
N LEU A 613 27.28 32.72 -17.56
CA LEU A 613 26.11 32.67 -18.45
C LEU A 613 24.94 31.94 -17.78
N TRP A 614 25.21 30.82 -17.12
CA TRP A 614 24.19 30.02 -16.44
C TRP A 614 23.58 30.75 -15.24
N VAL A 615 24.38 31.46 -14.44
CA VAL A 615 23.88 32.32 -13.35
C VAL A 615 23.10 33.51 -13.91
N ARG A 616 23.55 34.09 -15.03
CA ARG A 616 22.84 35.18 -15.71
C ARG A 616 21.43 34.78 -16.15
N MET A 617 21.17 33.50 -16.43
CA MET A 617 19.82 33.01 -16.72
C MET A 617 18.84 33.30 -15.57
N GLN A 618 19.29 33.31 -14.31
CA GLN A 618 18.41 33.60 -13.16
C GLN A 618 17.71 34.96 -13.29
N TYR A 619 18.44 35.93 -13.82
CA TYR A 619 18.03 37.34 -13.93
C TYR A 619 17.48 37.72 -15.30
N GLN A 620 17.40 36.78 -16.25
CA GLN A 620 16.85 37.04 -17.58
C GLN A 620 15.32 36.93 -17.57
N GLY A 621 14.61 37.88 -18.18
CA GLY A 621 13.14 37.81 -18.30
C GLY A 621 12.39 38.37 -17.08
N HIS A 622 11.09 38.08 -16.99
CA HIS A 622 10.21 38.65 -15.95
C HIS A 622 10.31 37.89 -14.63
N THR A 623 10.16 38.57 -13.49
CA THR A 623 10.16 37.96 -12.14
C THR A 623 9.13 36.85 -11.95
N ARG A 624 8.01 36.84 -12.68
CA ARG A 624 6.96 35.81 -12.57
C ARG A 624 7.43 34.44 -13.06
N ASP A 625 8.37 34.41 -14.00
CA ASP A 625 8.86 33.16 -14.59
C ASP A 625 10.05 32.56 -13.80
N LEU A 626 10.29 33.02 -12.56
CA LEU A 626 11.43 32.59 -11.74
C LEU A 626 11.47 31.07 -11.56
N ASN A 627 10.37 30.44 -11.13
CA ASN A 627 10.32 28.98 -10.93
C ASN A 627 10.59 28.21 -12.23
N ARG A 628 10.05 28.69 -13.35
CA ARG A 628 10.30 28.10 -14.67
C ARG A 628 11.77 28.20 -15.07
N ARG A 629 12.41 29.35 -14.83
CA ARG A 629 13.84 29.52 -15.09
C ARG A 629 14.71 28.64 -14.20
N GLU A 630 14.35 28.48 -12.93
CA GLU A 630 15.09 27.57 -12.05
C GLU A 630 15.02 26.13 -12.53
N GLN A 631 13.86 25.68 -13.02
CA GLN A 631 13.72 24.36 -13.65
C GLN A 631 14.54 24.25 -14.94
N GLU A 632 14.42 25.21 -15.86
CA GLU A 632 15.19 25.28 -17.10
C GLU A 632 16.72 25.32 -16.83
N ARG A 633 17.15 26.01 -15.77
CA ARG A 633 18.55 26.05 -15.32
C ARG A 633 19.02 24.70 -14.79
N ARG A 634 18.17 23.96 -14.05
CA ARG A 634 18.48 22.61 -13.57
C ARG A 634 18.65 21.62 -14.73
N GLU A 635 17.90 21.78 -15.82
CA GLU A 635 18.07 20.95 -17.02
C GLU A 635 19.42 21.22 -17.71
N LEU A 636 19.82 22.50 -17.83
CA LEU A 636 21.05 22.90 -18.51
C LEU A 636 22.34 22.75 -17.68
N ARG A 637 22.24 22.41 -16.39
CA ARG A 637 23.39 22.31 -15.47
C ARG A 637 24.50 21.38 -16.00
N ILE A 638 24.11 20.32 -16.69
CA ILE A 638 25.01 19.31 -17.28
C ILE A 638 25.98 19.94 -18.29
N LEU A 639 25.57 20.97 -19.03
CA LEU A 639 26.44 21.66 -19.99
C LEU A 639 27.63 22.31 -19.28
N VAL A 640 27.40 22.92 -18.11
CA VAL A 640 28.47 23.50 -17.30
C VAL A 640 29.33 22.40 -16.69
N GLY A 641 28.70 21.35 -16.14
CA GLY A 641 29.39 20.20 -15.53
C GLY A 641 30.31 19.44 -16.49
N THR A 642 29.99 19.43 -17.79
CA THR A 642 30.84 18.80 -18.82
C THR A 642 32.27 19.37 -18.82
N ASN A 643 32.48 20.64 -18.46
CA ASN A 643 33.83 21.20 -18.32
C ASN A 643 34.62 20.50 -17.21
N LEU A 644 33.98 20.16 -16.08
CA LEU A 644 34.62 19.46 -14.98
C LEU A 644 34.96 18.03 -15.37
N VAL A 645 34.07 17.37 -16.12
CA VAL A 645 34.33 16.03 -16.69
C VAL A 645 35.54 16.06 -17.63
N ARG A 646 35.66 17.09 -18.46
CA ARG A 646 36.85 17.23 -19.32
C ARG A 646 38.13 17.43 -18.53
N LEU A 647 38.08 18.12 -17.39
CA LEU A 647 39.25 18.28 -16.52
C LEU A 647 39.67 16.96 -15.87
N SER A 648 38.74 16.06 -15.55
CA SER A 648 39.07 14.76 -14.97
C SER A 648 39.52 13.71 -16.00
N GLU A 649 39.21 13.92 -17.29
CA GLU A 649 39.66 13.07 -18.40
C GLU A 649 41.14 13.31 -18.78
N LEU A 650 41.77 14.40 -18.33
CA LEU A 650 43.18 14.71 -18.65
C LEU A 650 44.13 13.86 -17.80
N GLU A 651 44.98 13.06 -18.45
CA GLU A 651 45.83 12.07 -17.77
C GLU A 651 46.97 12.75 -16.98
N CYS A 652 47.49 13.88 -17.47
CA CYS A 652 48.58 14.60 -16.81
C CYS A 652 48.13 15.50 -15.64
N VAL A 653 46.86 15.44 -15.22
CA VAL A 653 46.36 16.16 -14.03
C VAL A 653 46.57 15.29 -12.80
N ASN A 654 47.74 15.42 -12.17
CA ASN A 654 48.04 14.75 -10.90
C ASN A 654 47.41 15.47 -9.68
N VAL A 655 47.50 14.84 -8.50
CA VAL A 655 46.98 15.38 -7.23
C VAL A 655 47.53 16.79 -6.92
N GLU A 656 48.80 17.04 -7.22
CA GLU A 656 49.45 18.33 -6.93
C GLU A 656 48.90 19.46 -7.81
N ARG A 657 48.74 19.22 -9.11
CA ARG A 657 48.13 20.18 -10.05
C ARG A 657 46.65 20.38 -9.75
N TYR A 658 45.94 19.33 -9.36
CA TYR A 658 44.56 19.44 -8.89
C TYR A 658 44.46 20.38 -7.68
N LYS A 659 45.31 20.15 -6.67
CA LYS A 659 45.35 20.94 -5.43
C LYS A 659 45.77 22.39 -5.64
N THR A 660 46.75 22.65 -6.50
CA THR A 660 47.36 23.98 -6.67
C THR A 660 46.67 24.85 -7.71
N ILE A 661 46.10 24.26 -8.77
CA ILE A 661 45.57 25.00 -9.93
C ILE A 661 44.06 24.76 -10.11
N VAL A 662 43.66 23.50 -10.25
CA VAL A 662 42.30 23.15 -10.71
C VAL A 662 41.25 23.45 -9.64
N LEU A 663 41.39 22.85 -8.46
CA LEU A 663 40.42 23.01 -7.37
C LEU A 663 40.31 24.48 -6.91
N PRO A 664 41.40 25.24 -6.67
CA PRO A 664 41.29 26.64 -6.27
C PRO A 664 40.53 27.50 -7.29
N LYS A 665 40.81 27.35 -8.59
CA LYS A 665 40.14 28.11 -9.65
C LYS A 665 38.65 27.73 -9.76
N ILE A 666 38.29 26.46 -9.59
CA ILE A 666 36.88 26.03 -9.57
C ILE A 666 36.18 26.61 -8.33
N MET A 667 36.78 26.45 -7.14
CA MET A 667 36.24 26.93 -5.88
C MET A 667 36.03 28.46 -5.87
N GLU A 668 36.95 29.22 -6.46
CA GLU A 668 36.80 30.66 -6.65
C GLU A 668 35.49 30.99 -7.42
N GLN A 669 35.19 30.25 -8.50
CA GLN A 669 33.97 30.46 -9.27
C GLN A 669 32.71 30.02 -8.49
N VAL A 670 32.79 28.96 -7.70
CA VAL A 670 31.67 28.47 -6.88
C VAL A 670 31.34 29.46 -5.76
N VAL A 671 32.34 29.95 -5.03
CA VAL A 671 32.11 30.91 -3.93
C VAL A 671 31.68 32.27 -4.46
N SER A 672 32.30 32.76 -5.54
CA SER A 672 32.00 34.08 -6.10
C SER A 672 30.64 34.20 -6.78
N CYS A 673 30.04 33.09 -7.27
CA CYS A 673 28.80 33.16 -8.03
C CYS A 673 27.57 33.53 -7.20
N ARG A 674 27.57 33.26 -5.88
CA ARG A 674 26.49 33.57 -4.93
C ARG A 674 25.09 33.12 -5.37
N ASP A 675 25.00 32.06 -6.16
CA ASP A 675 23.75 31.47 -6.63
C ASP A 675 23.60 30.05 -6.08
N ALA A 676 22.48 29.79 -5.40
CA ALA A 676 22.30 28.55 -4.65
C ALA A 676 22.28 27.30 -5.54
N ILE A 677 21.57 27.36 -6.68
CA ILE A 677 21.46 26.23 -7.62
C ILE A 677 22.83 25.89 -8.22
N ALA A 678 23.60 26.92 -8.59
CA ALA A 678 24.93 26.73 -9.13
C ALA A 678 25.90 26.19 -8.09
N GLN A 679 25.89 26.74 -6.88
CA GLN A 679 26.74 26.27 -5.78
C GLN A 679 26.46 24.81 -5.43
N GLU A 680 25.19 24.44 -5.25
CA GLU A 680 24.78 23.08 -4.91
C GLU A 680 25.24 22.08 -5.98
N TYR A 681 24.89 22.32 -7.24
CA TYR A 681 25.24 21.42 -8.33
C TYR A 681 26.75 21.32 -8.56
N LEU A 682 27.48 22.44 -8.57
CA LEU A 682 28.92 22.41 -8.85
C LEU A 682 29.70 21.70 -7.75
N MET A 683 29.32 21.87 -6.48
CA MET A 683 29.93 21.15 -5.36
C MET A 683 29.67 19.65 -5.44
N GLU A 684 28.44 19.23 -5.73
CA GLU A 684 28.13 17.82 -5.98
C GLU A 684 28.88 17.27 -7.21
N CYS A 685 29.00 18.08 -8.26
CA CYS A 685 29.68 17.68 -9.50
C CYS A 685 31.19 17.49 -9.26
N ILE A 686 31.84 18.34 -8.47
CA ILE A 686 33.23 18.12 -8.00
C ILE A 686 33.35 16.78 -7.28
N ILE A 687 32.45 16.51 -6.32
CA ILE A 687 32.45 15.27 -5.56
C ILE A 687 32.20 14.07 -6.47
N GLN A 688 31.42 14.18 -7.54
CA GLN A 688 31.09 13.05 -8.43
C GLN A 688 32.16 12.77 -9.49
N VAL A 689 32.79 13.82 -10.02
CA VAL A 689 33.63 13.73 -11.22
C VAL A 689 35.09 13.41 -10.92
N PHE A 690 35.66 14.00 -9.87
CA PHE A 690 37.08 13.77 -9.52
C PHE A 690 37.25 12.49 -8.69
N PRO A 691 38.41 11.81 -8.77
CA PRO A 691 38.69 10.56 -8.06
C PRO A 691 38.82 10.77 -6.53
N ASP A 692 38.64 9.68 -5.77
CA ASP A 692 38.62 9.70 -4.30
C ASP A 692 39.97 10.14 -3.69
N GLU A 693 41.08 9.79 -4.31
CA GLU A 693 42.43 10.22 -3.92
C GLU A 693 42.56 11.74 -3.88
N TYR A 694 41.87 12.45 -4.78
CA TYR A 694 41.96 13.91 -4.86
C TYR A 694 41.19 14.51 -3.70
N HIS A 695 39.99 13.98 -3.43
CA HIS A 695 39.17 14.39 -2.30
C HIS A 695 39.90 14.21 -0.98
N LEU A 696 40.55 13.06 -0.75
CA LEU A 696 41.33 12.79 0.48
C LEU A 696 42.43 13.83 0.73
N ASN A 697 43.13 14.27 -0.31
CA ASN A 697 44.23 15.24 -0.21
C ASN A 697 43.78 16.71 -0.15
N THR A 698 42.49 16.98 -0.45
CA THR A 698 41.90 18.32 -0.48
C THR A 698 40.66 18.48 0.41
N LEU A 699 40.44 17.58 1.38
CA LEU A 699 39.25 17.60 2.25
C LEU A 699 39.10 18.93 2.99
N ASN A 700 40.18 19.43 3.56
CA ASN A 700 40.17 20.66 4.35
C ASN A 700 39.84 21.88 3.48
N GLU A 701 40.43 21.96 2.28
CA GLU A 701 40.17 23.02 1.32
C GLU A 701 38.71 22.97 0.83
N PHE A 702 38.18 21.78 0.54
CA PHE A 702 36.79 21.59 0.11
C PHE A 702 35.78 21.95 1.21
N LEU A 703 35.98 21.45 2.43
CA LEU A 703 35.11 21.73 3.59
C LEU A 703 35.16 23.19 4.02
N LYS A 704 36.32 23.85 3.88
CA LYS A 704 36.41 25.31 4.03
C LYS A 704 35.56 26.02 2.99
N GLY A 705 35.59 25.55 1.74
CA GLY A 705 34.71 26.00 0.68
C GLY A 705 33.22 25.89 1.03
N CYS A 706 32.80 24.78 1.64
CA CYS A 706 31.41 24.57 2.08
C CYS A 706 30.93 25.65 3.09
N ARG A 707 31.83 26.18 3.94
CA ARG A 707 31.50 27.26 4.90
C ARG A 707 31.24 28.60 4.23
N GLU A 708 31.82 28.85 3.05
CA GLU A 708 31.69 30.11 2.32
C GLU A 708 30.47 30.13 1.37
N LEU A 709 29.73 29.02 1.29
CA LEU A 709 28.52 28.91 0.46
C LEU A 709 27.37 29.76 1.01
N SER A 710 26.46 30.15 0.12
CA SER A 710 25.24 30.86 0.52
C SER A 710 24.43 30.04 1.54
N PRO A 711 23.78 30.67 2.54
CA PRO A 711 22.96 29.97 3.54
C PRO A 711 21.77 29.21 2.93
N THR A 712 21.32 29.62 1.75
CA THR A 712 20.22 28.98 1.01
C THR A 712 20.61 27.65 0.35
N VAL A 713 21.91 27.32 0.26
CA VAL A 713 22.40 26.06 -0.32
C VAL A 713 22.11 24.90 0.62
N ASN A 714 21.62 23.78 0.08
CA ASN A 714 21.45 22.56 0.83
C ASN A 714 22.79 21.84 1.05
N ILE A 715 23.51 22.22 2.12
CA ILE A 715 24.80 21.61 2.47
C ILE A 715 24.67 20.15 2.92
N ARG A 716 23.50 19.74 3.44
CA ARG A 716 23.27 18.36 3.87
C ARG A 716 23.58 17.38 2.75
N ASN A 717 23.04 17.60 1.55
CA ASN A 717 23.22 16.68 0.43
C ASN A 717 24.69 16.60 -0.02
N ILE A 718 25.38 17.74 -0.05
CA ILE A 718 26.80 17.83 -0.44
C ILE A 718 27.68 17.01 0.53
N LEU A 719 27.51 17.23 1.84
CA LEU A 719 28.34 16.56 2.85
C LEU A 719 28.01 15.07 2.96
N ILE A 720 26.73 14.68 2.91
CA ILE A 720 26.33 13.27 2.90
C ILE A 720 26.92 12.56 1.67
N SER A 721 26.83 13.17 0.48
CA SER A 721 27.39 12.58 -0.75
C SER A 721 28.90 12.35 -0.64
N LEU A 722 29.64 13.30 -0.03
CA LEU A 722 31.07 13.15 0.19
C LEU A 722 31.38 12.04 1.22
N ILE A 723 30.66 12.01 2.34
CA ILE A 723 30.86 10.98 3.38
C ILE A 723 30.53 9.59 2.83
N ASP A 724 29.40 9.43 2.13
CA ASP A 724 28.97 8.14 1.58
C ASP A 724 29.95 7.63 0.52
N ARG A 725 30.47 8.54 -0.31
CA ARG A 725 31.50 8.20 -1.31
C ARG A 725 32.76 7.67 -0.64
N LEU A 726 33.30 8.38 0.35
CA LEU A 726 34.50 7.96 1.08
C LEU A 726 34.27 6.71 1.94
N THR A 727 33.08 6.55 2.53
CA THR A 727 32.70 5.34 3.27
C THR A 727 32.66 4.13 2.34
N SER A 728 32.11 4.30 1.13
CA SER A 728 32.09 3.26 0.10
C SER A 728 33.48 2.90 -0.40
N TYR A 729 34.36 3.89 -0.57
CA TYR A 729 35.76 3.69 -0.93
C TYR A 729 36.51 2.85 0.12
N SER A 730 36.38 3.21 1.40
CA SER A 730 36.94 2.47 2.53
C SER A 730 36.50 0.99 2.57
N THR A 731 35.24 0.72 2.21
CA THR A 731 34.68 -0.63 2.23
C THR A 731 35.11 -1.48 1.03
N ARG A 732 35.41 -0.86 -0.12
CA ARG A 732 35.68 -1.56 -1.39
C ARG A 732 37.11 -2.07 -1.52
N ASP A 733 38.10 -1.27 -1.13
CA ASP A 733 39.48 -1.55 -1.56
C ASP A 733 40.34 -2.32 -0.55
N GLN A 734 39.96 -2.48 0.72
CA GLN A 734 40.83 -3.03 1.80
C GLN A 734 42.24 -2.38 1.90
N GLN A 735 42.57 -1.44 1.02
CA GLN A 735 43.67 -0.51 1.15
C GLN A 735 43.19 0.56 2.12
N ASN A 736 43.76 0.47 3.32
CA ASN A 736 43.53 1.43 4.38
C ASN A 736 43.64 2.85 3.82
N ILE A 737 42.63 3.67 4.09
CA ILE A 737 42.77 5.12 4.10
C ILE A 737 44.12 5.42 4.76
N PRO A 738 45.00 6.24 4.16
CA PRO A 738 46.33 6.49 4.74
C PRO A 738 46.18 6.84 6.21
N GLU A 739 46.86 6.13 7.12
CA GLU A 739 46.73 6.34 8.59
C GLU A 739 46.96 7.80 9.00
N ASN A 740 47.67 8.56 8.16
CA ASN A 740 47.90 9.99 8.30
C ASN A 740 46.63 10.86 8.19
N ILE A 741 45.51 10.34 7.66
CA ILE A 741 44.27 11.07 7.46
C ILE A 741 43.16 10.48 8.34
N GLN A 742 42.98 11.05 9.53
CA GLN A 742 41.90 10.71 10.44
C GLN A 742 40.57 11.31 9.96
N LEU A 743 39.90 10.64 9.02
CA LEU A 743 38.66 11.13 8.41
C LEU A 743 37.59 11.51 9.42
N PHE A 744 37.42 10.69 10.47
CA PHE A 744 36.40 10.94 11.48
C PHE A 744 36.63 12.27 12.21
N ASP A 745 37.85 12.54 12.66
CA ASP A 745 38.16 13.75 13.40
C ASP A 745 38.02 14.99 12.51
N ILE A 746 38.47 14.92 11.25
CA ILE A 746 38.30 16.01 10.27
C ILE A 746 36.82 16.31 10.03
N PHE A 747 36.00 15.30 9.71
CA PHE A 747 34.58 15.51 9.45
C PHE A 747 33.83 15.94 10.72
N SER A 748 34.14 15.37 11.88
CA SER A 748 33.49 15.73 13.15
C SER A 748 33.75 17.19 13.52
N GLU A 749 34.98 17.68 13.37
CA GLU A 749 35.32 19.08 13.65
C GLU A 749 34.68 20.02 12.63
N GLN A 750 34.86 19.73 11.33
CA GLN A 750 34.37 20.61 10.27
C GLN A 750 32.83 20.65 10.20
N ILE A 751 32.12 19.55 10.42
CA ILE A 751 30.65 19.55 10.45
C ILE A 751 30.14 20.38 11.63
N THR A 752 30.80 20.27 12.79
CA THR A 752 30.46 21.09 13.96
C THR A 752 30.66 22.58 13.66
N GLU A 753 31.75 22.95 12.99
CA GLU A 753 32.00 24.33 12.54
C GLU A 753 30.97 24.80 11.49
N VAL A 754 30.61 23.94 10.53
CA VAL A 754 29.59 24.24 9.51
C VAL A 754 28.23 24.50 10.16
N ILE A 755 27.81 23.65 11.12
CA ILE A 755 26.56 23.83 11.87
C ILE A 755 26.59 25.17 12.64
N LYS A 756 27.70 25.49 13.31
CA LYS A 756 27.87 26.77 14.04
C LYS A 756 27.86 27.99 13.13
N SER A 757 28.41 27.88 11.93
CA SER A 757 28.50 29.00 10.97
C SER A 757 27.14 29.42 10.39
N ARG A 758 26.13 28.52 10.44
CA ARG A 758 24.80 28.77 9.90
C ARG A 758 23.82 29.21 10.99
N SER A 759 23.16 30.35 10.77
CA SER A 759 22.24 30.94 11.75
C SER A 759 20.95 30.13 11.98
N THR A 760 20.51 29.34 10.99
CA THR A 760 19.28 28.53 11.06
C THR A 760 19.42 27.28 10.17
N MET A 761 19.78 26.14 10.76
CA MET A 761 19.76 24.83 10.09
C MET A 761 18.62 23.98 10.67
N PRO A 762 17.78 23.34 9.85
CA PRO A 762 16.72 22.47 10.34
C PRO A 762 17.29 21.29 11.15
N SER A 763 16.59 20.91 12.23
CA SER A 763 17.02 19.82 13.12
C SER A 763 17.17 18.47 12.40
N GLU A 764 16.32 18.21 11.41
CA GLU A 764 16.36 17.01 10.57
C GLU A 764 17.63 16.92 9.72
N ASP A 765 18.18 18.06 9.29
CA ASP A 765 19.41 18.11 8.51
C ASP A 765 20.63 17.86 9.39
N ILE A 766 20.60 18.37 10.62
CA ILE A 766 21.65 18.11 11.61
C ILE A 766 21.67 16.61 11.96
N VAL A 767 20.50 16.01 12.24
CA VAL A 767 20.42 14.57 12.52
C VAL A 767 20.90 13.74 11.34
N ALA A 768 20.53 14.10 10.10
CA ALA A 768 20.99 13.38 8.92
C ALA A 768 22.52 13.42 8.74
N LEU A 769 23.16 14.55 9.04
CA LEU A 769 24.63 14.64 9.06
C LEU A 769 25.24 13.78 10.16
N GLN A 770 24.65 13.75 11.36
CA GLN A 770 25.09 12.87 12.44
C GLN A 770 24.90 11.39 12.10
N SER A 771 23.83 11.02 11.39
CA SER A 771 23.60 9.66 10.88
C SER A 771 24.67 9.24 9.89
N ALA A 772 25.07 10.12 8.97
CA ALA A 772 26.16 9.87 8.03
C ALA A 772 27.51 9.71 8.75
N LEU A 773 27.79 10.56 9.74
CA LEU A 773 28.97 10.43 10.62
C LEU A 773 28.97 9.13 11.42
N LEU A 774 27.81 8.71 11.94
CA LEU A 774 27.67 7.45 12.65
C LEU A 774 27.95 6.29 11.70
N SER A 775 27.34 6.27 10.52
CA SER A 775 27.62 5.27 9.47
C SER A 775 29.11 5.21 9.10
N LEU A 776 29.76 6.37 8.92
CA LEU A 776 31.20 6.46 8.68
C LEU A 776 32.00 5.83 9.82
N SER A 777 31.70 6.19 11.07
CA SER A 777 32.41 5.68 12.25
C SER A 777 32.28 4.17 12.38
N LEU A 778 31.08 3.62 12.17
CA LEU A 778 30.80 2.20 12.36
C LEU A 778 31.33 1.33 11.22
N LYS A 779 31.29 1.83 9.98
CA LYS A 779 31.75 1.08 8.80
C LYS A 779 33.26 1.18 8.59
N CYS A 780 33.86 2.35 8.82
CA CYS A 780 35.31 2.55 8.61
C CYS A 780 36.15 2.20 9.84
N TYR A 781 35.61 2.35 11.05
CA TYR A 781 36.34 2.16 12.31
C TYR A 781 35.60 1.18 13.24
N ARG A 782 35.33 -0.03 12.75
CA ARG A 782 34.51 -1.04 13.45
C ARG A 782 34.99 -1.41 14.86
N ASP A 783 36.30 -1.38 15.09
CA ASP A 783 36.86 -1.77 16.39
C ASP A 783 36.94 -0.60 17.39
N GLN A 784 36.64 0.64 16.96
CA GLN A 784 36.76 1.84 17.78
C GLN A 784 35.38 2.39 18.20
N PHE A 785 34.79 1.78 19.23
CA PHE A 785 33.49 2.19 19.80
C PHE A 785 33.45 3.65 20.28
N GLU A 786 34.61 4.23 20.62
CA GLU A 786 34.74 5.62 21.07
C GLU A 786 34.22 6.63 20.04
N TYR A 787 34.45 6.40 18.75
CA TYR A 787 33.97 7.31 17.70
C TYR A 787 32.45 7.29 17.56
N GLY A 788 31.84 6.11 17.57
CA GLY A 788 30.38 5.98 17.57
C GLY A 788 29.75 6.61 18.82
N ASN A 789 30.36 6.42 19.98
CA ASN A 789 29.93 7.06 21.23
C ASN A 789 30.03 8.58 21.18
N LYS A 790 31.13 9.13 20.63
CA LYS A 790 31.33 10.58 20.47
C LYS A 790 30.29 11.21 19.55
N VAL A 791 29.88 10.52 18.47
CA VAL A 791 28.77 10.99 17.61
C VAL A 791 27.45 11.03 18.38
N LEU A 792 27.13 9.97 19.12
CA LEU A 792 25.89 9.91 19.91
C LEU A 792 25.88 10.97 21.03
N GLU A 793 27.02 11.20 21.68
CA GLU A 793 27.21 12.27 22.67
C GLU A 793 26.99 13.66 22.05
N ASN A 794 27.64 13.93 20.91
CA ASN A 794 27.48 15.19 20.18
C ASN A 794 26.02 15.42 19.78
N THR A 795 25.33 14.39 19.28
CA THR A 795 23.90 14.48 18.96
C THR A 795 23.09 14.87 20.19
N ARG A 796 23.33 14.24 21.35
CA ARG A 796 22.64 14.60 22.60
C ARG A 796 22.91 16.06 23.00
N GLN A 797 24.17 16.49 22.98
CA GLN A 797 24.55 17.86 23.32
C GLN A 797 23.94 18.90 22.36
N ILE A 798 23.82 18.58 21.08
CA ILE A 798 23.17 19.45 20.08
C ILE A 798 21.69 19.63 20.44
N PHE A 799 20.97 18.55 20.76
CA PHE A 799 19.56 18.63 21.18
C PHE A 799 19.36 19.30 22.54
N ASP A 800 20.34 19.26 23.44
CA ASP A 800 20.29 19.99 24.71
C ASP A 800 20.49 21.49 24.53
N ASN A 801 21.34 21.89 23.57
CA ASN A 801 21.63 23.30 23.27
C ASN A 801 20.56 23.98 22.41
N ILE A 802 19.93 23.24 21.50
CA ILE A 802 18.76 23.67 20.76
C ILE A 802 17.59 23.52 21.73
N ALA A 803 17.36 24.50 22.60
CA ALA A 803 16.33 24.51 23.63
C ALA A 803 14.93 24.15 23.06
N LEU A 804 14.64 22.86 22.96
CA LEU A 804 13.34 22.31 22.66
C LEU A 804 12.73 21.97 24.01
N ASP A 805 11.97 22.93 24.53
CA ASP A 805 10.96 22.64 25.53
C ASP A 805 10.13 21.45 25.04
N THR A 806 10.22 20.35 25.78
CA THR A 806 9.53 19.06 25.58
C THR A 806 10.02 18.20 24.41
N GLN A 807 10.18 16.90 24.71
CA GLN A 807 10.52 15.75 23.86
C GLN A 807 10.27 15.94 22.36
N VAL A 808 11.17 15.42 21.51
CA VAL A 808 10.97 15.41 20.04
C VAL A 808 9.56 14.86 19.76
N THR A 809 8.66 15.73 19.29
CA THR A 809 7.25 15.43 19.20
C THR A 809 6.98 14.31 18.19
N THR A 810 5.99 13.49 18.51
CA THR A 810 5.59 12.31 17.74
C THR A 810 5.38 12.65 16.27
N GLY A 811 6.06 11.96 15.36
CA GLY A 811 5.89 12.09 13.92
C GLY A 811 6.65 13.22 13.23
N THR A 812 7.51 13.97 13.93
CA THR A 812 8.38 14.98 13.28
C THR A 812 9.41 14.34 12.34
N GLN A 813 9.86 15.10 11.32
CA GLN A 813 10.88 14.62 10.39
C GLN A 813 12.22 14.34 11.09
N ALA A 814 12.55 15.11 12.13
CA ALA A 814 13.71 14.87 12.99
C ALA A 814 13.59 13.55 13.76
N ALA A 815 12.41 13.21 14.30
CA ALA A 815 12.18 11.91 14.94
C ALA A 815 12.39 10.74 13.98
N LYS A 816 11.91 10.85 12.73
CA LYS A 816 12.10 9.82 11.70
C LYS A 816 13.58 9.62 11.36
N GLU A 817 14.35 10.70 11.20
CA GLU A 817 15.79 10.61 10.96
C GLU A 817 16.54 10.07 12.18
N LEU A 818 16.11 10.39 13.40
CA LEU A 818 16.73 9.87 14.62
C LEU A 818 16.45 8.37 14.82
N VAL A 819 15.24 7.91 14.47
CA VAL A 819 14.93 6.47 14.41
C VAL A 819 15.82 5.76 13.38
N LYS A 820 16.03 6.35 12.19
CA LYS A 820 16.97 5.79 11.22
C LYS A 820 18.39 5.74 11.79
N MET A 821 18.84 6.80 12.46
CA MET A 821 20.16 6.87 13.10
C MET A 821 20.37 5.72 14.09
N LEU A 822 19.38 5.47 14.97
CA LEU A 822 19.46 4.43 16.00
C LEU A 822 19.39 3.01 15.43
N LYS A 823 18.86 2.81 14.22
CA LYS A 823 18.89 1.51 13.54
C LYS A 823 20.28 1.16 12.98
N ILE A 824 21.08 2.15 12.58
CA ILE A 824 22.41 1.91 11.97
C ILE A 824 23.32 1.04 12.87
N PRO A 825 23.48 1.30 14.19
CA PRO A 825 24.23 0.43 15.08
C PRO A 825 23.68 -0.99 15.17
N ILE A 826 22.36 -1.16 15.19
CA ILE A 826 21.68 -2.47 15.30
C ILE A 826 21.96 -3.32 14.05
N ASP A 827 22.03 -2.68 12.88
CA ASP A 827 22.31 -3.35 11.61
C ASP A 827 23.80 -3.75 11.50
N CYS A 828 24.70 -2.89 11.96
CA CYS A 828 26.15 -3.09 11.81
C CYS A 828 26.77 -4.02 12.89
N TYR A 829 26.20 -4.02 14.10
CA TYR A 829 26.71 -4.77 15.24
C TYR A 829 25.74 -5.85 15.73
N ASP A 830 26.24 -6.74 16.59
CA ASP A 830 25.38 -7.55 17.46
C ASP A 830 24.92 -6.71 18.67
N ILE A 831 23.81 -7.08 19.29
CA ILE A 831 23.24 -6.33 20.41
C ILE A 831 24.23 -6.20 21.58
N LEU A 832 25.08 -7.21 21.78
CA LEU A 832 26.10 -7.21 22.83
C LEU A 832 27.13 -6.09 22.65
N ASP A 833 27.42 -5.72 21.41
CA ASP A 833 28.32 -4.61 21.08
C ASP A 833 27.59 -3.27 21.13
N VAL A 834 26.31 -3.22 20.74
CA VAL A 834 25.47 -2.02 20.90
C VAL A 834 25.32 -1.65 22.38
N LEU A 835 25.24 -2.64 23.29
CA LEU A 835 25.20 -2.39 24.73
C LEU A 835 26.46 -1.70 25.28
N LYS A 836 27.60 -1.76 24.57
CA LYS A 836 28.82 -1.02 24.93
C LYS A 836 28.73 0.48 24.61
N LEU A 837 27.73 0.90 23.84
CA LEU A 837 27.52 2.31 23.48
C LEU A 837 26.77 3.05 24.60
N ASN A 838 27.51 3.62 25.55
CA ASN A 838 26.98 4.27 26.75
C ASN A 838 25.93 5.37 26.46
N HIS A 839 26.11 6.14 25.37
CA HIS A 839 25.22 7.26 25.02
C HIS A 839 24.01 6.84 24.17
N TYR A 840 23.93 5.59 23.72
CA TYR A 840 22.83 5.10 22.88
C TYR A 840 21.48 5.21 23.60
N LYS A 841 21.43 4.80 24.87
CA LYS A 841 20.22 4.90 25.71
C LYS A 841 19.77 6.36 25.89
N LEU A 842 20.70 7.29 26.05
CA LEU A 842 20.40 8.71 26.26
C LEU A 842 19.78 9.34 25.00
N VAL A 843 20.25 8.93 23.82
CA VAL A 843 19.66 9.37 22.54
C VAL A 843 18.28 8.73 22.32
N LEU A 844 18.09 7.45 22.69
CA LEU A 844 16.78 6.79 22.65
C LEU A 844 15.73 7.52 23.51
N GLN A 845 16.14 8.10 24.65
CA GLN A 845 15.25 8.87 25.53
C GLN A 845 14.76 10.21 24.93
N LEU A 846 15.41 10.73 23.88
CA LEU A 846 14.96 11.93 23.16
C LEU A 846 13.65 11.71 22.38
N LEU A 847 13.40 10.47 21.96
CA LEU A 847 12.24 10.08 21.16
C LEU A 847 10.97 10.00 22.01
N SER A 848 9.81 10.27 21.41
CA SER A 848 8.49 10.01 21.99
C SER A 848 8.18 8.51 22.13
N TYR A 849 7.15 8.17 22.91
CA TYR A 849 6.79 6.78 23.23
C TYR A 849 6.66 5.88 21.99
N ARG A 850 5.99 6.33 20.94
CA ARG A 850 5.75 5.55 19.70
C ARG A 850 7.06 5.19 18.98
N GLU A 851 7.97 6.15 18.85
CA GLU A 851 9.25 5.98 18.18
C GLU A 851 10.21 5.14 19.03
N ARG A 852 10.22 5.33 20.35
CA ARG A 852 10.94 4.44 21.27
C ARG A 852 10.46 3.00 21.16
N HIS A 853 9.13 2.80 21.14
CA HIS A 853 8.52 1.48 20.93
C HIS A 853 8.99 0.83 19.63
N THR A 854 8.99 1.59 18.54
CA THR A 854 9.44 1.11 17.21
C THR A 854 10.90 0.67 17.22
N VAL A 855 11.80 1.43 17.86
CA VAL A 855 13.22 1.07 17.96
C VAL A 855 13.40 -0.14 18.87
N CYS A 856 12.70 -0.22 20.00
CA CYS A 856 12.77 -1.36 20.92
C CYS A 856 12.26 -2.66 20.28
N MET A 857 11.18 -2.62 19.51
CA MET A 857 10.72 -3.77 18.73
C MET A 857 11.75 -4.20 17.70
N TYR A 858 12.40 -3.23 17.03
CA TYR A 858 13.48 -3.53 16.09
C TYR A 858 14.68 -4.22 16.75
N ILE A 859 15.02 -3.82 17.98
CA ILE A 859 16.06 -4.49 18.78
C ILE A 859 15.66 -5.96 19.04
N ILE A 860 14.44 -6.22 19.51
CA ILE A 860 13.99 -7.58 19.83
C ILE A 860 13.93 -8.46 18.58
N ASN A 861 13.37 -7.95 17.47
CA ASN A 861 13.34 -8.69 16.22
C ASN A 861 14.76 -8.98 15.72
N SER A 862 15.69 -8.03 15.81
CA SER A 862 17.10 -8.31 15.45
C SER A 862 17.75 -9.36 16.34
N ILE A 863 17.39 -9.48 17.62
CA ILE A 863 17.91 -10.52 18.52
C ILE A 863 17.37 -11.90 18.11
N LEU A 864 16.09 -11.96 17.73
CA LEU A 864 15.45 -13.19 17.26
C LEU A 864 16.01 -13.62 15.91
N ASP A 865 16.13 -12.69 14.95
CA ASP A 865 16.65 -12.95 13.60
C ASP A 865 18.11 -13.43 13.62
N LYS A 866 18.92 -12.91 14.55
CA LYS A 866 20.33 -13.29 14.71
C LYS A 866 20.54 -14.48 15.67
N GLU A 867 19.47 -14.95 16.33
CA GLU A 867 19.50 -15.95 17.41
C GLU A 867 20.56 -15.65 18.50
N THR A 868 20.74 -14.38 18.87
CA THR A 868 21.79 -13.98 19.82
C THR A 868 21.53 -14.55 21.22
N ILE A 869 22.47 -15.33 21.74
CA ILE A 869 22.41 -15.88 23.09
C ILE A 869 23.01 -14.88 24.08
N ILE A 870 22.26 -14.51 25.13
CA ILE A 870 22.74 -13.62 26.20
C ILE A 870 23.26 -14.47 27.38
N PRO A 871 24.58 -14.50 27.63
CA PRO A 871 25.17 -15.45 28.58
C PRO A 871 25.10 -15.01 30.05
N THR A 872 24.97 -13.71 30.34
CA THR A 872 25.09 -13.19 31.72
C THR A 872 23.84 -12.46 32.20
N ALA A 873 23.52 -12.61 33.48
CA ALA A 873 22.38 -11.94 34.11
C ALA A 873 22.51 -10.39 34.09
N GLU A 874 23.74 -9.87 34.10
CA GLU A 874 24.00 -8.43 34.01
C GLU A 874 23.62 -7.87 32.63
N GLN A 875 24.00 -8.55 31.55
CA GLN A 875 23.60 -8.17 30.18
C GLN A 875 22.08 -8.29 29.97
N VAL A 876 21.43 -9.30 30.57
CA VAL A 876 19.97 -9.41 30.56
C VAL A 876 19.32 -8.19 31.24
N THR A 877 19.88 -7.74 32.36
CA THR A 877 19.38 -6.55 33.08
C THR A 877 19.57 -5.28 32.24
N GLN A 878 20.73 -5.11 31.61
CA GLN A 878 20.99 -3.98 30.72
C GLN A 878 20.07 -3.97 29.49
N LEU A 879 19.76 -5.14 28.91
CA LEU A 879 18.79 -5.25 27.82
C LEU A 879 17.38 -4.87 28.27
N PHE A 880 16.93 -5.34 29.45
CA PHE A 880 15.63 -4.93 29.98
C PHE A 880 15.57 -3.43 30.29
N ASP A 881 16.68 -2.85 30.73
CA ASP A 881 16.79 -1.40 30.93
C ASP A 881 16.79 -0.60 29.62
N LEU A 882 17.21 -1.21 28.51
CA LEU A 882 17.16 -0.61 27.17
C LEU A 882 15.75 -0.71 26.56
N VAL A 883 15.12 -1.88 26.72
CA VAL A 883 13.79 -2.22 26.19
C VAL A 883 12.68 -1.86 27.19
N SER A 884 12.98 -0.99 28.16
CA SER A 884 12.09 -0.65 29.26
C SER A 884 10.74 -0.09 28.80
N THR A 885 10.65 0.46 27.58
CA THR A 885 9.40 0.95 26.99
C THR A 885 8.42 -0.14 26.57
N LEU A 886 8.89 -1.36 26.23
CA LEU A 886 8.00 -2.50 25.98
C LEU A 886 7.51 -3.13 27.30
N ILE A 887 8.28 -2.88 28.37
CA ILE A 887 8.20 -3.58 29.65
C ILE A 887 7.36 -2.83 30.69
N ILE A 888 7.56 -1.50 30.80
CA ILE A 888 6.94 -0.64 31.82
C ILE A 888 6.06 0.39 31.11
N ASP A 889 4.84 0.56 31.60
CA ASP A 889 3.97 1.65 31.16
C ASP A 889 4.65 3.00 31.45
N GLN A 890 4.92 3.75 30.40
CA GLN A 890 5.58 5.05 30.49
C GLN A 890 4.55 6.14 30.82
N PRO A 891 4.91 7.16 31.62
CA PRO A 891 4.00 8.25 31.96
C PRO A 891 3.53 9.06 30.75
N ASP A 892 4.31 9.08 29.66
CA ASP A 892 4.02 9.80 28.40
C ASP A 892 3.07 9.03 27.47
N GLY A 893 2.83 7.74 27.71
CA GLY A 893 1.98 6.89 26.87
C GLY A 893 0.61 6.71 27.50
N SER A 894 -0.39 7.49 27.08
CA SER A 894 -1.76 7.24 27.51
C SER A 894 -2.25 5.88 26.97
N LEU A 895 -2.99 5.14 27.82
CA LEU A 895 -3.62 3.84 27.51
C LEU A 895 -4.47 3.83 26.21
N GLU A 896 -4.85 5.00 25.69
CA GLU A 896 -5.62 5.13 24.46
C GLU A 896 -4.80 4.90 23.17
N HIS A 897 -3.51 5.24 23.13
CA HIS A 897 -2.68 5.04 21.93
C HIS A 897 -2.33 3.56 21.68
N SER A 898 -2.25 2.77 22.75
CA SER A 898 -2.05 1.32 22.70
C SER A 898 -3.28 0.57 22.16
N ARG A 899 -4.48 1.18 22.24
CA ARG A 899 -5.75 0.59 21.78
C ARG A 899 -6.06 0.79 20.30
N GLN A 900 -5.48 1.81 19.65
CA GLN A 900 -5.84 2.19 18.28
C GLN A 900 -4.82 1.77 17.21
N THR A 901 -3.60 1.38 17.58
CA THR A 901 -2.50 1.21 16.62
C THR A 901 -1.94 -0.20 16.50
N ILE A 902 -2.37 -1.13 17.36
CA ILE A 902 -1.84 -2.50 17.40
C ILE A 902 -3.06 -3.41 17.26
N THR A 903 -3.12 -4.19 16.18
CA THR A 903 -4.13 -5.24 16.02
C THR A 903 -4.01 -6.23 17.19
N ASN A 904 -5.09 -6.90 17.58
CA ASN A 904 -5.01 -7.91 18.64
C ASN A 904 -3.99 -9.03 18.32
N GLU A 905 -3.62 -9.21 17.05
CA GLU A 905 -2.62 -10.19 16.61
C GLU A 905 -1.18 -9.71 16.85
N ASP A 906 -0.86 -8.45 16.49
CA ASP A 906 0.45 -7.85 16.76
C ASP A 906 0.73 -7.79 18.27
N PHE A 907 -0.28 -7.46 19.09
CA PHE A 907 -0.14 -7.43 20.57
C PHE A 907 0.12 -8.81 21.18
N VAL A 908 -0.34 -9.89 20.52
CA VAL A 908 -0.16 -11.29 20.94
C VAL A 908 1.24 -11.79 20.56
N GLU A 909 1.75 -11.46 19.37
CA GLU A 909 3.14 -11.78 19.00
C GLU A 909 4.15 -10.98 19.84
N GLU A 910 3.87 -9.70 20.10
CA GLU A 910 4.70 -8.79 20.91
C GLU A 910 4.89 -9.26 22.37
N GLN A 911 3.86 -9.87 22.99
CA GLN A 911 3.87 -10.24 24.41
C GLN A 911 4.36 -11.65 24.72
N ASN A 912 4.51 -12.50 23.71
CA ASN A 912 5.12 -13.82 23.89
C ASN A 912 6.63 -13.73 24.20
N LEU A 913 7.25 -12.56 24.03
CA LEU A 913 8.71 -12.40 23.98
C LEU A 913 9.35 -11.75 25.20
N ILE A 914 8.59 -11.11 26.10
CA ILE A 914 9.20 -10.27 27.15
C ILE A 914 8.54 -10.49 28.52
N HIS A 915 9.34 -10.83 29.53
CA HIS A 915 8.94 -10.80 30.94
C HIS A 915 8.42 -9.42 31.33
N LEU A 916 7.39 -9.27 32.19
CA LEU A 916 7.49 -8.42 33.40
C LEU A 916 6.19 -8.34 34.23
N LYS A 917 6.40 -8.18 35.54
CA LYS A 917 5.39 -7.94 36.60
C LYS A 917 4.75 -6.53 36.59
N ASN A 918 5.25 -5.60 35.77
CA ASN A 918 5.01 -4.16 35.91
C ASN A 918 4.29 -3.49 34.70
N GLY A 919 3.87 -4.26 33.69
CA GLY A 919 3.31 -3.74 32.43
C GLY A 919 1.80 -3.44 32.42
N GLY A 920 1.18 -3.25 33.59
CA GLY A 920 -0.27 -2.97 33.69
C GLY A 920 -1.19 -4.18 33.47
N LEU A 921 -2.49 -4.02 33.74
CA LEU A 921 -3.46 -5.11 33.82
C LEU A 921 -3.77 -5.78 32.46
N GLU A 922 -3.78 -5.02 31.37
CA GLU A 922 -4.09 -5.52 30.02
C GLU A 922 -2.95 -6.37 29.42
N ARG A 923 -1.68 -5.99 29.64
CA ARG A 923 -0.51 -6.75 29.14
C ARG A 923 -0.30 -8.06 29.88
N MET A 924 -0.68 -8.11 31.16
CA MET A 924 -0.56 -9.33 31.98
C MET A 924 -1.35 -10.49 31.38
N ARG A 925 -2.48 -10.21 30.69
CA ARG A 925 -3.34 -11.22 30.07
C ARG A 925 -2.61 -12.10 29.04
N PHE A 926 -1.71 -11.54 28.24
CA PHE A 926 -0.99 -12.30 27.21
C PHE A 926 0.47 -12.60 27.59
N THR A 927 1.05 -11.88 28.55
CA THR A 927 2.44 -12.11 28.99
C THR A 927 2.56 -13.25 30.02
N TYR A 928 1.59 -13.38 30.94
CA TYR A 928 1.66 -14.39 32.00
C TYR A 928 1.45 -15.83 31.52
N PRO A 929 0.55 -16.14 30.56
CA PRO A 929 0.38 -17.52 30.09
C PRO A 929 1.67 -18.12 29.48
N PRO A 930 2.40 -17.44 28.56
CA PRO A 930 3.70 -17.92 28.08
C PRO A 930 4.72 -18.09 29.19
N MET A 931 4.76 -17.17 30.17
CA MET A 931 5.64 -17.28 31.33
C MET A 931 5.33 -18.50 32.20
N ILE A 932 4.05 -18.81 32.41
CA ILE A 932 3.60 -20.00 33.15
C ILE A 932 3.94 -21.26 32.35
N MET A 933 3.75 -21.26 31.02
CA MET A 933 4.12 -22.39 30.17
C MET A 933 5.64 -22.63 30.16
N GLN A 934 6.46 -21.58 30.14
CA GLN A 934 7.91 -21.69 30.27
C GLN A 934 8.32 -22.14 31.68
N ALA A 935 7.60 -21.71 32.73
CA ALA A 935 7.81 -22.23 34.08
C ALA A 935 7.51 -23.74 34.15
N TYR A 936 6.42 -24.22 33.54
CA TYR A 936 6.11 -25.64 33.44
C TYR A 936 7.15 -26.40 32.59
N ALA A 937 7.57 -25.88 31.44
CA ALA A 937 8.65 -26.48 30.63
C ALA A 937 9.96 -26.57 31.42
N LEU A 938 10.27 -25.56 32.23
CA LEU A 938 11.43 -25.56 33.11
C LEU A 938 11.31 -26.60 34.23
N THR A 939 10.11 -26.86 34.76
CA THR A 939 9.90 -27.96 35.72
C THR A 939 10.20 -29.34 35.11
N PHE A 940 9.86 -29.58 33.84
CA PHE A 940 10.25 -30.81 33.13
C PHE A 940 11.76 -30.90 32.96
N ARG A 941 12.45 -29.81 32.58
CA ARG A 941 13.93 -29.80 32.50
C ARG A 941 14.59 -30.09 33.84
N TYR A 942 14.06 -29.55 34.94
CA TYR A 942 14.58 -29.87 36.27
C TYR A 942 14.34 -31.34 36.67
N LYS A 943 13.22 -31.95 36.24
CA LYS A 943 12.95 -33.38 36.43
C LYS A 943 13.96 -34.25 35.67
N ASP A 944 14.31 -33.88 34.43
CA ASP A 944 15.30 -34.62 33.63
C ASP A 944 16.70 -34.55 34.25
N ILE A 945 17.01 -33.45 34.96
CA ILE A 945 18.31 -33.19 35.60
C ILE A 945 18.30 -33.63 37.09
N ARG A 946 17.31 -34.42 37.54
CA ARG A 946 17.15 -34.84 38.95
C ARG A 946 18.38 -35.51 39.58
N GLU A 947 19.25 -36.13 38.77
CA GLU A 947 20.47 -36.79 39.25
C GLU A 947 21.62 -35.82 39.52
N GLN A 948 21.58 -34.60 38.97
CA GLN A 948 22.65 -33.61 39.09
C GLN A 948 22.34 -32.49 40.11
N ASP A 949 21.06 -32.25 40.42
CA ASP A 949 20.64 -31.20 41.36
C ASP A 949 19.79 -31.76 42.50
N GLU A 950 20.37 -31.92 43.68
CA GLU A 950 19.66 -32.38 44.89
C GLU A 950 18.50 -31.46 45.32
N LYS A 951 18.43 -30.20 44.83
CA LYS A 951 17.39 -29.23 45.18
C LYS A 951 16.32 -29.07 44.09
N TRP A 952 16.29 -29.96 43.10
CA TRP A 952 15.34 -29.89 41.98
C TRP A 952 13.88 -29.81 42.46
N GLU A 953 13.48 -30.59 43.47
CA GLU A 953 12.11 -30.56 44.02
C GLU A 953 11.74 -29.22 44.64
N LYS A 954 12.65 -28.60 45.40
CA LYS A 954 12.43 -27.27 45.99
C LYS A 954 12.30 -26.20 44.92
N LYS A 955 13.02 -26.33 43.80
CA LYS A 955 12.89 -25.44 42.64
C LYS A 955 11.55 -25.64 41.93
N CYS A 956 11.12 -26.89 41.72
CA CYS A 956 9.81 -27.20 41.16
C CYS A 956 8.67 -26.65 42.04
N GLN A 957 8.74 -26.82 43.36
CA GLN A 957 7.76 -26.23 44.29
C GLN A 957 7.69 -24.71 44.18
N LYS A 958 8.84 -24.02 44.10
CA LYS A 958 8.87 -22.56 43.89
C LYS A 958 8.28 -22.16 42.55
N LEU A 959 8.49 -22.94 41.49
CA LEU A 959 7.91 -22.69 40.18
C LEU A 959 6.38 -22.87 40.21
N PHE A 960 5.87 -23.92 40.87
CA PHE A 960 4.42 -24.08 41.06
C PHE A 960 3.81 -22.98 41.92
N GLN A 961 4.50 -22.53 42.98
CA GLN A 961 4.07 -21.36 43.77
C GLN A 961 4.04 -20.08 42.94
N LEU A 962 5.04 -19.87 42.08
CA LEU A 962 5.07 -18.76 41.14
C LEU A 962 3.91 -18.84 40.14
N SER A 963 3.68 -20.00 39.52
CA SER A 963 2.55 -20.21 38.61
C SER A 963 1.22 -19.94 39.31
N ASN A 964 1.03 -20.43 40.54
CA ASN A 964 -0.18 -20.17 41.33
C ASN A 964 -0.38 -18.67 41.59
N GLN A 965 0.68 -17.92 41.94
CA GLN A 965 0.60 -16.47 42.13
C GLN A 965 0.23 -15.73 40.84
N LEU A 966 0.79 -16.15 39.69
CA LEU A 966 0.51 -15.55 38.40
C LEU A 966 -0.93 -15.84 37.96
N ILE A 967 -1.41 -17.08 38.09
CA ILE A 967 -2.78 -17.46 37.72
C ILE A 967 -3.81 -16.77 38.63
N ASN A 968 -3.55 -16.64 39.93
CA ASN A 968 -4.41 -15.87 40.83
C ASN A 968 -4.48 -14.38 40.46
N THR A 969 -3.40 -13.83 39.89
CA THR A 969 -3.41 -12.46 39.38
C THR A 969 -4.24 -12.37 38.09
N LEU A 970 -4.16 -13.37 37.19
CA LEU A 970 -5.02 -13.47 36.00
C LEU A 970 -6.51 -13.64 36.32
N THR A 971 -6.81 -14.37 37.40
CA THR A 971 -8.19 -14.60 37.86
C THR A 971 -8.86 -13.28 38.28
N LYS A 972 -8.10 -12.36 38.88
CA LYS A 972 -8.60 -11.01 39.22
C LYS A 972 -8.90 -10.13 37.99
N LEU A 973 -8.47 -10.54 36.80
CA LEU A 973 -8.68 -9.84 35.53
C LEU A 973 -9.88 -10.38 34.72
N GLU A 974 -10.78 -11.14 35.36
CA GLU A 974 -12.02 -11.70 34.75
C GLU A 974 -11.78 -12.68 33.58
N THR A 975 -10.56 -13.23 33.42
CA THR A 975 -10.24 -14.24 32.40
C THR A 975 -10.41 -15.67 32.93
N ASN A 976 -11.65 -16.05 33.24
CA ASN A 976 -11.95 -17.29 33.96
C ASN A 976 -11.65 -18.56 33.15
N ASP A 977 -11.89 -18.59 31.83
CA ASP A 977 -11.60 -19.76 30.98
C ASP A 977 -10.09 -20.04 30.84
N LEU A 978 -9.29 -18.99 30.61
CA LEU A 978 -7.84 -19.12 30.50
C LEU A 978 -7.21 -19.56 31.82
N SER A 979 -7.63 -18.96 32.94
CA SER A 979 -7.15 -19.32 34.27
C SER A 979 -7.50 -20.77 34.61
N LEU A 980 -8.71 -21.22 34.27
CA LEU A 980 -9.14 -22.62 34.43
C LEU A 980 -8.22 -23.58 33.65
N ARG A 981 -7.95 -23.30 32.38
CA ARG A 981 -7.05 -24.15 31.57
C ARG A 981 -5.62 -24.19 32.12
N LEU A 982 -5.08 -23.06 32.59
CA LEU A 982 -3.74 -22.99 33.18
C LEU A 982 -3.64 -23.76 34.50
N TYR A 983 -4.70 -23.75 35.32
CA TYR A 983 -4.78 -24.60 36.52
C TYR A 983 -4.85 -26.08 36.17
N LEU A 984 -5.67 -26.48 35.18
CA LEU A 984 -5.74 -27.87 34.73
C LEU A 984 -4.40 -28.35 34.14
N GLN A 985 -3.71 -27.51 33.37
CA GLN A 985 -2.37 -27.82 32.86
C GLN A 985 -1.33 -27.95 34.00
N GLY A 986 -1.45 -27.11 35.03
CA GLY A 986 -0.65 -27.22 36.25
C GLY A 986 -0.87 -28.55 36.98
N ALA A 987 -2.13 -28.99 37.10
CA ALA A 987 -2.48 -30.27 37.71
C ALA A 987 -1.93 -31.48 36.92
N LEU A 988 -1.99 -31.45 35.58
CA LEU A 988 -1.36 -32.47 34.73
C LEU A 988 0.16 -32.50 34.89
N THR A 989 0.79 -31.32 34.86
CA THR A 989 2.25 -31.19 35.04
C THR A 989 2.69 -31.73 36.40
N ALA A 990 1.96 -31.40 37.47
CA ALA A 990 2.21 -31.94 38.81
C ALA A 990 2.05 -33.48 38.85
N SER A 991 1.00 -34.01 38.21
CA SER A 991 0.75 -35.46 38.12
C SER A 991 1.87 -36.21 37.41
N GLU A 992 2.46 -35.64 36.37
CA GLU A 992 3.54 -36.29 35.61
C GLU A 992 4.90 -36.24 36.33
N ILE A 993 5.17 -35.18 37.10
CA ILE A 993 6.45 -35.03 37.81
C ILE A 993 6.57 -36.03 38.98
N ARG A 994 5.45 -36.37 39.63
CA ARG A 994 5.39 -37.32 40.77
C ARG A 994 6.35 -36.99 41.93
N SER A 995 6.42 -35.72 42.32
CA SER A 995 7.07 -35.30 43.58
C SER A 995 6.25 -35.73 44.80
N GLU A 996 6.85 -35.80 46.00
CA GLU A 996 6.14 -36.19 47.25
C GLU A 996 4.86 -35.37 47.52
N ASN A 997 4.86 -34.07 47.21
CA ASN A 997 3.70 -33.18 47.39
C ASN A 997 2.85 -32.99 46.12
N ALA A 998 3.06 -33.81 45.08
CA ALA A 998 2.36 -33.66 43.80
C ALA A 998 0.84 -33.79 43.92
N GLU A 999 0.37 -34.71 44.77
CA GLU A 999 -1.07 -34.92 44.98
C GLU A 999 -1.73 -33.67 45.58
N THR A 1000 -1.12 -33.06 46.59
CA THR A 1000 -1.64 -31.84 47.23
C THR A 1000 -1.68 -30.67 46.24
N ILE A 1001 -0.61 -30.47 45.47
CA ILE A 1001 -0.52 -29.39 44.47
C ILE A 1001 -1.55 -29.61 43.34
N ALA A 1002 -1.67 -30.83 42.83
CA ALA A 1002 -2.64 -31.17 41.80
C ALA A 1002 -4.08 -31.01 42.30
N TYR A 1003 -4.35 -31.37 43.55
CA TYR A 1003 -5.68 -31.21 44.15
C TYR A 1003 -6.03 -29.74 44.36
N GLU A 1004 -5.07 -28.93 44.83
CA GLU A 1004 -5.25 -27.49 45.00
C GLU A 1004 -5.58 -26.82 43.66
N PHE A 1005 -4.80 -27.09 42.61
CA PHE A 1005 -5.08 -26.55 41.28
C PHE A 1005 -6.41 -27.03 40.70
N PHE A 1006 -6.74 -28.31 40.86
CA PHE A 1006 -8.02 -28.85 40.39
C PHE A 1006 -9.21 -28.24 41.13
N SER A 1007 -9.10 -28.07 42.46
CA SER A 1007 -10.12 -27.44 43.28
C SER A 1007 -10.33 -25.97 42.88
N GLN A 1008 -9.26 -25.22 42.64
CA GLN A 1008 -9.35 -23.83 42.18
C GLN A 1008 -10.00 -23.74 40.79
N ALA A 1009 -9.66 -24.66 39.87
CA ALA A 1009 -10.32 -24.76 38.57
C ALA A 1009 -11.82 -25.07 38.71
N TYR A 1010 -12.21 -25.93 39.65
CA TYR A 1010 -13.61 -26.25 39.92
C TYR A 1010 -14.39 -25.05 40.49
N THR A 1011 -13.78 -24.26 41.39
CA THR A 1011 -14.39 -23.02 41.89
C THR A 1011 -14.63 -22.02 40.77
N LEU A 1012 -13.67 -21.84 39.86
CA LEU A 1012 -13.85 -20.97 38.70
C LEU A 1012 -14.98 -21.44 37.78
N TYR A 1013 -15.18 -22.75 37.65
CA TYR A 1013 -16.33 -23.31 36.94
C TYR A 1013 -17.66 -22.94 37.62
N GLU A 1014 -17.75 -23.01 38.96
CA GLU A 1014 -18.97 -22.65 39.69
C GLU A 1014 -19.29 -21.14 39.60
N GLU A 1015 -18.27 -20.29 39.52
CA GLU A 1015 -18.41 -18.84 39.36
C GLU A 1015 -18.88 -18.44 37.95
N GLN A 1016 -18.69 -19.28 36.91
CA GLN A 1016 -19.11 -19.04 35.52
C GLN A 1016 -20.64 -19.20 35.30
N ALA A 1017 -21.49 -18.70 36.20
CA ALA A 1017 -22.94 -18.95 36.23
C ALA A 1017 -23.74 -18.48 34.99
N GLY A 1018 -23.21 -17.54 34.19
CA GLY A 1018 -23.95 -16.85 33.13
C GLY A 1018 -23.92 -17.49 31.74
N ASP A 1019 -22.88 -18.25 31.38
CA ASP A 1019 -22.70 -18.83 30.04
C ASP A 1019 -22.80 -20.36 30.05
N THR A 1020 -23.95 -20.87 29.61
CA THR A 1020 -24.23 -22.31 29.55
C THR A 1020 -23.33 -23.08 28.58
N ARG A 1021 -22.78 -22.44 27.54
CA ARG A 1021 -21.89 -23.11 26.58
C ARG A 1021 -20.48 -23.23 27.14
N ALA A 1022 -19.97 -22.15 27.75
CA ALA A 1022 -18.68 -22.16 28.44
C ALA A 1022 -18.68 -23.15 29.62
N GLN A 1023 -19.76 -23.21 30.42
CA GLN A 1023 -19.89 -24.20 31.50
C GLN A 1023 -19.77 -25.65 31.01
N CYS A 1024 -20.40 -25.98 29.88
CA CYS A 1024 -20.35 -27.33 29.31
C CYS A 1024 -18.92 -27.66 28.83
N ALA A 1025 -18.23 -26.70 28.19
CA ALA A 1025 -16.85 -26.86 27.75
C ALA A 1025 -15.87 -27.00 28.93
N SER A 1026 -15.96 -26.11 29.93
CA SER A 1026 -15.16 -26.15 31.17
C SER A 1026 -15.36 -27.47 31.92
N LEU A 1027 -16.60 -27.95 32.03
CA LEU A 1027 -16.91 -29.22 32.69
C LEU A 1027 -16.38 -30.43 31.90
N THR A 1028 -16.45 -30.38 30.57
CA THR A 1028 -15.86 -31.41 29.69
C THR A 1028 -14.33 -31.47 29.87
N LEU A 1029 -13.66 -30.32 29.96
CA LEU A 1029 -12.22 -30.23 30.23
C LEU A 1029 -11.85 -30.74 31.63
N LEU A 1030 -12.64 -30.42 32.65
CA LEU A 1030 -12.48 -30.94 34.02
C LEU A 1030 -12.59 -32.47 34.05
N ILE A 1031 -13.59 -33.04 33.37
CA ILE A 1031 -13.79 -34.49 33.26
C ILE A 1031 -12.60 -35.15 32.53
N GLY A 1032 -12.21 -34.60 31.37
CA GLY A 1032 -11.08 -35.14 30.60
C GLY A 1032 -9.73 -35.03 31.33
N THR A 1033 -9.53 -33.95 32.10
CA THR A 1033 -8.32 -33.78 32.92
C THR A 1033 -8.30 -34.80 34.05
N LEU A 1034 -9.42 -34.97 34.78
CA LEU A 1034 -9.49 -35.95 35.87
C LEU A 1034 -9.28 -37.38 35.39
N GLU A 1035 -9.71 -37.74 34.18
CA GLU A 1035 -9.44 -39.05 33.59
C GLU A 1035 -7.93 -39.31 33.38
N LYS A 1036 -7.16 -38.26 33.05
CA LYS A 1036 -5.72 -38.33 32.76
C LYS A 1036 -4.83 -38.16 33.99
N VAL A 1037 -5.31 -37.47 35.03
CA VAL A 1037 -4.55 -37.29 36.26
C VAL A 1037 -4.45 -38.63 36.98
N SER A 1038 -3.21 -39.08 37.20
CA SER A 1038 -2.92 -40.38 37.80
C SER A 1038 -2.29 -40.27 39.18
N CYS A 1039 -2.37 -39.11 39.83
CA CYS A 1039 -1.73 -38.87 41.13
C CYS A 1039 -2.69 -38.82 42.33
N PHE A 1040 -4.02 -38.93 42.12
CA PHE A 1040 -4.99 -38.88 43.21
C PHE A 1040 -5.22 -40.26 43.86
N GLY A 1041 -5.30 -40.30 45.19
CA GLY A 1041 -5.81 -41.45 45.95
C GLY A 1041 -7.32 -41.65 45.80
N GLU A 1042 -7.84 -42.81 46.23
CA GLU A 1042 -9.25 -43.19 46.04
C GLU A 1042 -10.21 -42.22 46.75
N GLU A 1043 -9.84 -41.69 47.92
CA GLU A 1043 -10.66 -40.73 48.67
C GLU A 1043 -10.88 -39.44 47.84
N ASN A 1044 -9.80 -38.75 47.49
CA ASN A 1044 -9.83 -37.50 46.70
C ASN A 1044 -10.48 -37.72 45.33
N HIS A 1045 -10.12 -38.80 44.64
CA HIS A 1045 -10.64 -39.11 43.32
C HIS A 1045 -12.14 -39.48 43.37
N SER A 1046 -12.61 -40.16 44.42
CA SER A 1046 -14.03 -40.47 44.59
C SER A 1046 -14.87 -39.21 44.82
N THR A 1047 -14.39 -38.26 45.63
CA THR A 1047 -15.05 -36.99 45.89
C THR A 1047 -15.17 -36.16 44.61
N LEU A 1048 -14.07 -35.98 43.87
CA LEU A 1048 -14.07 -35.21 42.62
C LEU A 1048 -15.01 -35.80 41.56
N ARG A 1049 -15.02 -37.14 41.40
CA ARG A 1049 -15.96 -37.81 40.47
C ARG A 1049 -17.42 -37.56 40.83
N GLN A 1050 -17.77 -37.64 42.12
CA GLN A 1050 -19.12 -37.37 42.58
C GLN A 1050 -19.50 -35.90 42.34
N SER A 1051 -18.61 -34.96 42.65
CA SER A 1051 -18.82 -33.53 42.43
C SER A 1051 -19.02 -33.19 40.94
N LEU A 1052 -18.20 -33.74 40.04
CA LEU A 1052 -18.37 -33.55 38.59
C LEU A 1052 -19.67 -34.19 38.07
N THR A 1053 -20.03 -35.36 38.58
CA THR A 1053 -21.30 -36.03 38.21
C THR A 1053 -22.52 -35.22 38.67
N GLN A 1054 -22.45 -34.62 39.87
CA GLN A 1054 -23.48 -33.71 40.35
C GLN A 1054 -23.57 -32.44 39.49
N ALA A 1055 -22.43 -31.83 39.16
CA ALA A 1055 -22.35 -30.66 38.29
C ALA A 1055 -22.96 -30.92 36.90
N ALA A 1056 -22.65 -32.07 36.28
CA ALA A 1056 -23.24 -32.49 35.00
C ALA A 1056 -24.78 -32.54 35.04
N THR A 1057 -25.36 -32.90 36.19
CA THR A 1057 -26.81 -32.98 36.35
C THR A 1057 -27.48 -31.63 36.67
N ARG A 1058 -26.70 -30.59 37.01
CA ARG A 1058 -27.17 -29.24 37.30
C ARG A 1058 -27.12 -28.29 36.09
N LEU A 1059 -26.53 -28.71 34.97
CA LEU A 1059 -26.51 -27.92 33.71
C LEU A 1059 -27.93 -27.54 33.27
N VAL A 1060 -28.12 -26.40 32.62
CA VAL A 1060 -29.47 -25.89 32.29
C VAL A 1060 -30.12 -26.68 31.13
N LYS A 1061 -29.34 -26.98 30.07
CA LYS A 1061 -29.84 -27.61 28.85
C LYS A 1061 -29.83 -29.14 28.98
N ARG A 1062 -30.98 -29.77 28.71
CA ARG A 1062 -31.15 -31.25 28.78
C ARG A 1062 -30.19 -32.02 27.86
N PRO A 1063 -29.95 -31.63 26.59
CA PRO A 1063 -28.97 -32.33 25.76
C PRO A 1063 -27.54 -32.28 26.33
N ASP A 1064 -27.14 -31.15 26.89
CA ASP A 1064 -25.81 -30.96 27.48
C ASP A 1064 -25.66 -31.75 28.79
N GLN A 1065 -26.73 -31.84 29.60
CA GLN A 1065 -26.78 -32.73 30.78
C GLN A 1065 -26.53 -34.19 30.36
N VAL A 1066 -27.20 -34.67 29.30
CA VAL A 1066 -27.06 -36.05 28.82
C VAL A 1066 -25.64 -36.30 28.33
N ARG A 1067 -25.11 -35.45 27.44
CA ARG A 1067 -23.75 -35.60 26.89
C ARG A 1067 -22.67 -35.61 27.95
N THR A 1068 -22.73 -34.67 28.89
CA THR A 1068 -21.75 -34.58 29.98
C THR A 1068 -21.88 -35.76 30.95
N LEU A 1069 -23.10 -36.25 31.20
CA LEU A 1069 -23.33 -37.43 32.04
C LEU A 1069 -22.83 -38.72 31.37
N LEU A 1070 -22.91 -38.82 30.04
CA LEU A 1070 -22.28 -39.90 29.27
C LEU A 1070 -20.76 -39.85 29.42
N LEU A 1071 -20.13 -38.67 29.33
CA LEU A 1071 -18.70 -38.52 29.59
C LEU A 1071 -18.31 -38.91 31.03
N CYS A 1072 -19.13 -38.56 32.03
CA CYS A 1072 -18.91 -38.99 33.41
C CYS A 1072 -18.90 -40.53 33.58
N THR A 1073 -19.51 -41.31 32.68
CA THR A 1073 -19.42 -42.78 32.76
C THR A 1073 -18.00 -43.30 32.59
N HIS A 1074 -17.17 -42.61 31.80
CA HIS A 1074 -15.75 -42.94 31.62
C HIS A 1074 -14.94 -42.72 32.90
N LEU A 1075 -15.30 -41.76 33.75
CA LEU A 1075 -14.66 -41.58 35.06
C LEU A 1075 -14.82 -42.77 36.02
N PHE A 1076 -15.84 -43.60 35.80
CA PHE A 1076 -16.11 -44.80 36.60
C PHE A 1076 -15.59 -46.09 35.94
N TRP A 1077 -14.95 -46.00 34.76
CA TRP A 1077 -14.49 -47.16 33.99
C TRP A 1077 -13.06 -47.09 33.44
N SER A 1078 -12.59 -45.92 32.98
CA SER A 1078 -11.27 -45.72 32.35
C SER A 1078 -10.33 -44.81 33.12
N ALA A 1079 -10.81 -44.08 34.13
CA ALA A 1079 -9.97 -43.22 34.96
C ALA A 1079 -8.88 -44.02 35.70
N GLN A 1080 -7.70 -43.42 35.80
CA GLN A 1080 -6.50 -44.01 36.39
C GLN A 1080 -6.37 -43.62 37.86
N ARG A 1081 -6.47 -44.59 38.78
CA ARG A 1081 -6.18 -44.38 40.21
C ARG A 1081 -4.80 -44.90 40.58
N VAL A 1082 -4.21 -44.35 41.63
CA VAL A 1082 -3.06 -44.98 42.30
C VAL A 1082 -3.58 -45.94 43.35
N ASP A 1083 -3.18 -47.22 43.28
CA ASP A 1083 -3.41 -48.16 44.37
C ASP A 1083 -2.39 -47.90 45.50
N GLU A 1084 -2.89 -47.58 46.69
CA GLU A 1084 -2.11 -47.26 47.90
C GLU A 1084 -1.15 -48.41 48.29
N SER A 1085 -1.44 -49.64 47.88
CA SER A 1085 -0.62 -50.82 48.21
C SER A 1085 0.49 -51.13 47.21
N THR A 1086 0.38 -50.67 45.95
CA THR A 1086 1.31 -51.03 44.86
C THR A 1086 1.96 -49.83 44.14
N GLN A 1087 1.53 -48.60 44.43
CA GLN A 1087 1.94 -47.36 43.74
C GLN A 1087 1.83 -47.42 42.20
N LYS A 1088 1.05 -48.36 41.67
CA LYS A 1088 0.79 -48.52 40.24
C LYS A 1088 -0.55 -47.89 39.89
N SER A 1089 -0.61 -47.34 38.68
CA SER A 1089 -1.83 -46.81 38.10
C SER A 1089 -2.73 -47.98 37.67
N GLU A 1090 -3.87 -48.12 38.32
CA GLU A 1090 -4.92 -49.09 37.95
C GLU A 1090 -6.14 -48.37 37.38
N GLN A 1091 -6.84 -49.02 36.44
CA GLN A 1091 -8.09 -48.52 35.89
C GLN A 1091 -9.25 -48.81 36.85
N ILE A 1092 -10.06 -47.81 37.15
CA ILE A 1092 -11.24 -47.96 38.01
C ILE A 1092 -12.35 -48.67 37.23
N ARG A 1093 -12.91 -49.77 37.76
CA ARG A 1093 -14.03 -50.51 37.14
C ARG A 1093 -15.22 -50.63 38.08
N ASP A 1094 -16.05 -49.59 38.14
CA ASP A 1094 -17.28 -49.55 38.96
C ASP A 1094 -18.52 -49.74 38.09
N SER A 1095 -18.94 -51.00 37.91
CA SER A 1095 -20.03 -51.38 36.99
C SER A 1095 -21.41 -50.85 37.44
N GLU A 1096 -21.65 -50.78 38.74
CA GLU A 1096 -22.94 -50.32 39.28
C GLU A 1096 -23.17 -48.83 38.99
N LYS A 1097 -22.15 -47.99 39.18
CA LYS A 1097 -22.26 -46.54 38.94
C LYS A 1097 -22.35 -46.19 37.46
N VAL A 1098 -21.65 -46.92 36.58
CA VAL A 1098 -21.76 -46.75 35.13
C VAL A 1098 -23.22 -46.96 34.69
N ILE A 1099 -23.85 -48.05 35.13
CA ILE A 1099 -25.26 -48.31 34.83
C ILE A 1099 -26.20 -47.29 35.45
N ALA A 1100 -25.93 -46.84 36.68
CA ALA A 1100 -26.74 -45.80 37.31
C ALA A 1100 -26.72 -44.50 36.49
N CYS A 1101 -25.57 -44.09 35.97
CA CYS A 1101 -25.44 -42.92 35.10
C CYS A 1101 -26.13 -43.13 33.73
N LEU A 1102 -25.94 -44.28 33.09
CA LEU A 1102 -26.60 -44.59 31.81
C LEU A 1102 -28.13 -44.66 31.92
N LYS A 1103 -28.66 -45.25 32.99
CA LYS A 1103 -30.12 -45.24 33.28
C LYS A 1103 -30.63 -43.83 33.56
N LYS A 1104 -29.85 -43.00 34.24
CA LYS A 1104 -30.19 -41.59 34.50
C LYS A 1104 -30.18 -40.77 33.21
N ALA A 1105 -29.20 -40.99 32.32
CA ALA A 1105 -29.17 -40.39 30.98
C ALA A 1105 -30.41 -40.79 30.17
N ALA A 1106 -30.78 -42.08 30.13
CA ALA A 1106 -31.97 -42.55 29.44
C ALA A 1106 -33.28 -41.88 29.94
N LYS A 1107 -33.40 -41.67 31.27
CA LYS A 1107 -34.54 -40.93 31.86
C LYS A 1107 -34.58 -39.47 31.43
N LEU A 1108 -33.42 -38.82 31.32
CA LEU A 1108 -33.32 -37.42 30.89
C LEU A 1108 -33.64 -37.26 29.40
N ILE A 1109 -33.22 -38.20 28.56
CA ILE A 1109 -33.55 -38.21 27.12
C ILE A 1109 -35.08 -38.31 26.91
N ALA A 1110 -35.76 -39.14 27.72
CA ALA A 1110 -37.22 -39.25 27.67
C ALA A 1110 -37.98 -37.94 28.03
N GLN A 1111 -37.31 -36.98 28.69
CA GLN A 1111 -37.87 -35.68 29.07
C GLN A 1111 -37.59 -34.58 28.04
N VAL A 1112 -36.85 -34.87 26.96
CA VAL A 1112 -36.57 -33.93 25.87
C VAL A 1112 -37.82 -33.83 24.98
N MET A 1113 -38.31 -32.61 24.76
CA MET A 1113 -39.53 -32.36 23.97
C MET A 1113 -39.29 -32.40 22.46
N ASP A 1114 -38.10 -32.01 22.02
CA ASP A 1114 -37.72 -32.07 20.61
C ASP A 1114 -37.41 -33.52 20.19
N GLN A 1115 -38.18 -34.03 19.23
CA GLN A 1115 -38.09 -35.41 18.77
C GLN A 1115 -36.79 -35.68 18.00
N THR A 1116 -36.31 -34.69 17.24
CA THR A 1116 -35.06 -34.81 16.46
C THR A 1116 -33.84 -34.88 17.40
N ALA A 1117 -33.72 -33.96 18.37
CA ALA A 1117 -32.68 -34.04 19.39
C ALA A 1117 -32.80 -35.29 20.28
N GLN A 1118 -34.02 -35.75 20.58
CA GLN A 1118 -34.25 -36.97 21.36
C GLN A 1118 -33.70 -38.21 20.64
N VAL A 1119 -33.93 -38.35 19.34
CA VAL A 1119 -33.42 -39.47 18.54
C VAL A 1119 -31.90 -39.42 18.42
N GLN A 1120 -31.31 -38.23 18.23
CA GLN A 1120 -29.86 -38.06 18.23
C GLN A 1120 -29.23 -38.50 19.58
N LEU A 1121 -29.81 -38.08 20.71
CA LEU A 1121 -29.30 -38.45 22.04
C LEU A 1121 -29.47 -39.93 22.35
N TYR A 1122 -30.53 -40.58 21.87
CA TYR A 1122 -30.66 -42.05 21.98
C TYR A 1122 -29.59 -42.78 21.14
N ASN A 1123 -29.19 -42.23 19.99
CA ASN A 1123 -28.09 -42.79 19.20
C ASN A 1123 -26.74 -42.63 19.93
N GLU A 1124 -26.47 -41.47 20.53
CA GLU A 1124 -25.27 -41.24 21.37
C GLU A 1124 -25.26 -42.17 22.61
N LEU A 1125 -26.42 -42.40 23.23
CA LEU A 1125 -26.57 -43.37 24.32
C LEU A 1125 -26.27 -44.80 23.83
N LEU A 1126 -26.83 -45.21 22.69
CA LEU A 1126 -26.57 -46.53 22.08
C LEU A 1126 -25.07 -46.73 21.82
N ASN A 1127 -24.39 -45.74 21.27
CA ASN A 1127 -22.94 -45.77 21.06
C ASN A 1127 -22.15 -45.97 22.36
N SER A 1128 -22.59 -45.35 23.46
CA SER A 1128 -21.99 -45.54 24.78
C SER A 1128 -22.21 -46.96 25.31
N TYR A 1129 -23.41 -47.54 25.14
CA TYR A 1129 -23.68 -48.93 25.50
C TYR A 1129 -22.86 -49.92 24.65
N ILE A 1130 -22.68 -49.64 23.35
CA ILE A 1130 -21.82 -50.44 22.46
C ILE A 1130 -20.36 -50.40 22.91
N TYR A 1131 -19.86 -49.23 23.32
CA TYR A 1131 -18.51 -49.09 23.87
C TYR A 1131 -18.30 -49.97 25.10
N PHE A 1132 -19.19 -49.90 26.09
CA PHE A 1132 -19.07 -50.71 27.31
C PHE A 1132 -19.33 -52.20 27.07
N PHE A 1133 -20.17 -52.56 26.10
CA PHE A 1133 -20.32 -53.95 25.66
C PHE A 1133 -19.01 -54.51 25.07
N ASN A 1134 -18.32 -53.72 24.23
CA ASN A 1134 -17.00 -54.10 23.70
C ASN A 1134 -15.94 -54.26 24.80
N GLN A 1135 -16.03 -53.50 25.89
CA GLN A 1135 -15.17 -53.61 27.06
C GLN A 1135 -15.53 -54.78 28.00
N ASN A 1136 -16.49 -55.64 27.61
CA ASN A 1136 -17.02 -56.77 28.39
C ASN A 1136 -17.62 -56.37 29.76
N HIS A 1137 -18.43 -55.31 29.79
CA HIS A 1137 -19.16 -54.93 31.01
C HIS A 1137 -20.12 -56.06 31.46
N PRO A 1138 -20.11 -56.49 32.74
CA PRO A 1138 -20.82 -57.70 33.19
C PRO A 1138 -22.35 -57.61 33.09
N ASP A 1139 -22.90 -56.41 33.26
CA ASP A 1139 -24.35 -56.17 33.34
C ASP A 1139 -24.99 -55.60 32.05
N ILE A 1140 -24.22 -55.46 30.95
CA ILE A 1140 -24.74 -55.00 29.65
C ILE A 1140 -24.80 -56.20 28.71
N ASP A 1141 -25.99 -56.70 28.44
CA ASP A 1141 -26.23 -57.84 27.55
C ASP A 1141 -26.82 -57.41 26.19
N ILE A 1142 -26.89 -58.36 25.26
CA ILE A 1142 -27.43 -58.14 23.91
C ILE A 1142 -28.92 -57.75 23.98
N ASN A 1143 -29.65 -58.16 25.02
CA ASN A 1143 -31.06 -57.84 25.18
C ASN A 1143 -31.27 -56.34 25.46
N VAL A 1144 -30.42 -55.72 26.28
CA VAL A 1144 -30.44 -54.27 26.53
C VAL A 1144 -30.15 -53.48 25.26
N LEU A 1145 -29.19 -53.94 24.44
CA LEU A 1145 -28.88 -53.33 23.14
C LEU A 1145 -30.08 -53.44 22.16
N ASN A 1146 -30.69 -54.62 22.03
CA ASN A 1146 -31.86 -54.83 21.18
C ASN A 1146 -33.05 -53.96 21.62
N THR A 1147 -33.30 -53.83 22.92
CA THR A 1147 -34.38 -52.96 23.45
C THR A 1147 -34.18 -51.49 23.07
N LEU A 1148 -32.93 -51.00 23.07
CA LEU A 1148 -32.60 -49.63 22.67
C LEU A 1148 -32.69 -49.44 21.14
N ILE A 1149 -32.27 -50.46 20.37
CA ILE A 1149 -32.37 -50.47 18.90
C ILE A 1149 -33.83 -50.44 18.46
N GLU A 1150 -34.69 -51.30 19.02
CA GLU A 1150 -36.13 -51.34 18.74
C GLU A 1150 -36.80 -50.01 19.05
N LYS A 1151 -36.44 -49.39 20.18
CA LYS A 1151 -36.95 -48.09 20.57
C LYS A 1151 -36.51 -46.99 19.58
N LEU A 1152 -35.25 -46.98 19.18
CA LEU A 1152 -34.71 -46.00 18.23
C LEU A 1152 -35.36 -46.17 16.84
N GLN A 1153 -35.59 -47.41 16.39
CA GLN A 1153 -36.33 -47.69 15.15
C GLN A 1153 -37.79 -47.21 15.22
N SER A 1154 -38.48 -47.44 16.34
CA SER A 1154 -39.85 -46.96 16.54
C SER A 1154 -39.94 -45.43 16.53
N ASP A 1155 -38.99 -44.75 17.16
CA ASP A 1155 -38.99 -43.28 17.24
C ASP A 1155 -38.59 -42.63 15.90
N ILE A 1156 -37.75 -43.28 15.09
CA ILE A 1156 -37.49 -42.89 13.68
C ILE A 1156 -38.75 -43.00 12.83
N SER A 1157 -39.49 -44.11 12.92
CA SER A 1157 -40.74 -44.28 12.15
C SER A 1157 -41.80 -43.24 12.52
N LYS A 1158 -41.79 -42.71 13.76
CA LYS A 1158 -42.68 -41.62 14.18
C LYS A 1158 -42.30 -40.28 13.57
N LEU A 1159 -41.00 -39.98 13.47
CA LEU A 1159 -40.48 -38.79 12.75
C LEU A 1159 -40.90 -38.80 11.28
N ASP A 1160 -40.87 -39.96 10.62
CA ASP A 1160 -41.31 -40.11 9.23
C ASP A 1160 -42.81 -39.77 9.05
N SER A 1161 -43.66 -40.15 10.01
CA SER A 1161 -45.09 -39.84 9.95
C SER A 1161 -45.42 -38.35 10.14
N THR A 1162 -44.61 -37.62 10.92
CA THR A 1162 -44.82 -36.19 11.22
C THR A 1162 -44.27 -35.26 10.13
N SER A 1163 -43.26 -35.71 9.37
CA SER A 1163 -42.67 -34.96 8.26
C SER A 1163 -43.61 -34.76 7.05
N SER A 1164 -44.73 -35.47 6.98
CA SER A 1164 -45.68 -35.42 5.85
C SER A 1164 -46.66 -34.24 5.86
N THR A 1165 -46.71 -33.41 6.93
CA THR A 1165 -47.77 -32.40 7.12
C THR A 1165 -47.30 -30.95 7.28
N THR A 1166 -46.00 -30.65 7.30
CA THR A 1166 -45.48 -29.29 7.41
C THR A 1166 -44.27 -29.07 6.50
N HIS A 1167 -44.48 -28.41 5.36
CA HIS A 1167 -43.40 -27.89 4.53
C HIS A 1167 -42.82 -26.63 5.18
N THR A 1168 -41.60 -26.69 5.73
CA THR A 1168 -40.61 -25.57 5.83
C THR A 1168 -39.31 -26.01 6.54
N SER A 1169 -38.17 -25.87 5.86
CA SER A 1169 -36.80 -25.64 6.38
C SER A 1169 -36.06 -26.62 7.32
N SER A 1170 -36.50 -27.86 7.59
CA SER A 1170 -35.80 -28.79 8.53
C SER A 1170 -35.15 -30.05 7.93
N ASN A 1171 -35.06 -30.20 6.60
CA ASN A 1171 -34.66 -31.49 5.99
C ASN A 1171 -33.16 -31.87 6.13
N ASP A 1172 -32.22 -30.92 6.14
CA ASP A 1172 -30.78 -31.25 6.16
C ASP A 1172 -30.29 -31.81 7.51
N GLY A 1173 -30.83 -31.32 8.62
CA GLY A 1173 -30.51 -31.81 9.97
C GLY A 1173 -31.03 -33.23 10.21
N ASP A 1174 -32.24 -33.50 9.72
CA ASP A 1174 -32.87 -34.83 9.79
C ASP A 1174 -32.13 -35.83 8.88
N GLU A 1175 -31.66 -35.41 7.71
CA GLU A 1175 -30.85 -36.25 6.80
C GLU A 1175 -29.46 -36.57 7.37
N PHE A 1176 -28.80 -35.60 8.03
CA PHE A 1176 -27.54 -35.83 8.74
C PHE A 1176 -27.69 -36.82 9.91
N ILE A 1177 -28.74 -36.65 10.72
CA ILE A 1177 -29.04 -37.55 11.85
C ILE A 1177 -29.35 -38.97 11.32
N ARG A 1178 -30.12 -39.08 10.24
CA ARG A 1178 -30.37 -40.35 9.55
C ARG A 1178 -29.06 -40.99 9.05
N SER A 1179 -28.16 -40.22 8.44
CA SER A 1179 -26.84 -40.72 8.02
C SER A 1179 -26.00 -41.23 9.20
N GLN A 1180 -25.99 -40.51 10.33
CA GLN A 1180 -25.22 -40.90 11.51
C GLN A 1180 -25.78 -42.17 12.19
N ILE A 1181 -27.10 -42.32 12.21
CA ILE A 1181 -27.78 -43.53 12.68
C ILE A 1181 -27.52 -44.69 11.72
N GLN A 1182 -27.62 -44.47 10.41
CA GLN A 1182 -27.33 -45.50 9.40
C GLN A 1182 -25.90 -46.02 9.52
N LYS A 1183 -24.91 -45.13 9.71
CA LYS A 1183 -23.52 -45.51 9.98
C LYS A 1183 -23.36 -46.34 11.25
N THR A 1184 -24.12 -46.00 12.30
CA THR A 1184 -24.11 -46.75 13.57
C THR A 1184 -24.70 -48.16 13.37
N PHE A 1185 -25.79 -48.29 12.60
CA PHE A 1185 -26.35 -49.59 12.25
C PHE A 1185 -25.48 -50.39 11.29
N ASP A 1186 -24.83 -49.76 10.33
CA ASP A 1186 -23.88 -50.43 9.42
C ASP A 1186 -22.65 -50.93 10.19
N TYR A 1187 -22.15 -50.16 11.16
CA TYR A 1187 -21.12 -50.62 12.09
C TYR A 1187 -21.57 -51.85 12.88
N LEU A 1188 -22.77 -51.82 13.47
CA LEU A 1188 -23.33 -52.98 14.18
C LEU A 1188 -23.54 -54.20 13.26
N ARG A 1189 -23.93 -53.99 11.99
CA ARG A 1189 -24.05 -55.05 10.97
C ARG A 1189 -22.71 -55.66 10.57
N GLN A 1190 -21.63 -54.87 10.57
CA GLN A 1190 -20.27 -55.41 10.37
C GLN A 1190 -19.80 -56.20 11.60
N GLN A 1191 -20.10 -55.71 12.81
CA GLN A 1191 -19.71 -56.36 14.07
C GLN A 1191 -20.54 -57.61 14.41
N SER A 1192 -21.76 -57.75 13.86
CA SER A 1192 -22.61 -58.95 14.05
C SER A 1192 -22.03 -60.24 13.45
N GLN A 1193 -20.95 -60.14 12.67
CA GLN A 1193 -20.17 -61.27 12.18
C GLN A 1193 -19.23 -61.88 13.24
N LEU A 1194 -19.01 -61.19 14.37
CA LEU A 1194 -18.24 -61.70 15.51
C LEU A 1194 -19.15 -62.48 16.46
N GLU A 1195 -18.67 -63.61 17.00
CA GLU A 1195 -19.44 -64.51 17.89
C GLU A 1195 -20.08 -63.79 19.10
N LYS A 1196 -19.43 -62.73 19.62
CA LYS A 1196 -19.93 -61.95 20.75
C LYS A 1196 -21.19 -61.13 20.46
N PHE A 1197 -21.55 -60.91 19.20
CA PHE A 1197 -22.69 -60.09 18.78
C PHE A 1197 -23.81 -60.89 18.11
N GLN A 1198 -23.73 -62.24 18.12
CA GLN A 1198 -24.78 -63.11 17.60
C GLN A 1198 -26.08 -62.94 18.41
N GLY A 1199 -27.15 -62.49 17.75
CA GLY A 1199 -28.46 -62.24 18.38
C GLY A 1199 -28.96 -60.78 18.30
N LEU A 1200 -28.19 -59.87 17.69
CA LEU A 1200 -28.65 -58.50 17.40
C LEU A 1200 -29.77 -58.51 16.33
N GLN A 1201 -30.92 -57.92 16.65
CA GLN A 1201 -32.06 -57.79 15.74
C GLN A 1201 -32.02 -56.42 15.03
N ILE A 1202 -31.33 -56.34 13.90
CA ILE A 1202 -31.28 -55.14 13.06
C ILE A 1202 -32.15 -55.40 11.82
N ASN A 1203 -33.41 -54.98 11.86
CA ASN A 1203 -34.28 -55.00 10.68
C ASN A 1203 -33.76 -54.04 9.58
N ASN A 1204 -34.08 -54.36 8.32
CA ASN A 1204 -33.61 -53.63 7.13
C ASN A 1204 -34.10 -52.19 7.07
#